data_AF-K0SCA5-F1
#
_entry.id   AF-K0SCA5-F1
#
_cell.length_a   1.000
_cell.length_b   1.000
_cell.length_c   1.000
_cell.angle_alpha   90.00
_cell.angle_beta   90.00
_cell.angle_gamma   90.00
#
_symmetry.space_group_name_H-M   'P 1'
#
loop_
_entity.id
_entity.type
_entity.pdbx_description
1 polymer ?
#
loop_
_entity_poly.entity_id
_entity_poly.type
_entity_poly.pdbx_seq_one_letter_code
_entity_poly.pdbx_strand_id
1 'polypeptide(L)'
;AGVSDGGPLAAGGGRRREGRRGDPCQPRERGGPREEDEAPDETGRVAAHPPVPPLSPAELHPPGRKDPRRPRPEKEREEQQGLERSMDAVLEANRLIKEESKAFDRSRQKFIKKLNAEEAKIASRFEALEARKRELAEEWGNPDASPEDLVEVNCGGRVISARRGTLCQLEGTNFGAVFSGLYEKKLPRDREGRIFLDLCPDEFQAIVDYLNELSISSPDDLPTLPEEAGCLARLFGLVPSVMNAAETSKLNEWLAEEGLDGHLKLIYESEKFFASEFFEHCKGVPHTVIVVETKCGLKIGGYSSTPWKGTYSGWDRSKAFLFVLNSKEGCFKVKLTPEKAIFHVKHGPRFGEDGEDFSIDESGVYVQHCVKYVGTRYETRQLRKLSTGFGEPYSVKAIELYKVIRSNDLTEEDSLAAFNIKPTTSFTPQINRALNKKLESLREALGQVKRMEASLEEENAFVDTLFRSNDCNDLVKLNVSGTTMMTHRSTLRQVKDSVLASQFDDSKWTQQVTSVKTWTPAEVAGWMRDLEGVPDEVAGILEKNEITGVELINLGKDELKELGITRPGTIGIMSNQINNLRKASEDSATLIEHSPYCFGKILDYLRTKRLHSLSLIDEVRCPVVDDSQKERFEKVVRYFFPGSQADEILDGESSSSKKRKRGEE
;
A
#
# COMPACT_ATOMS: atom_id res chain seq x y z
N ALA A 1 8.50 47.67 46.83
CA ALA A 1 7.38 47.02 47.56
C ALA A 1 6.61 46.17 46.55
N GLY A 2 6.42 44.87 46.74
CA GLY A 2 6.95 43.96 47.77
C GLY A 2 6.04 42.75 47.96
N VAL A 3 6.63 41.59 48.34
CA VAL A 3 5.96 40.41 48.95
C VAL A 3 5.01 39.65 47.98
N SER A 4 5.19 38.38 47.57
CA SER A 4 5.87 37.18 48.14
C SER A 4 5.21 36.57 49.38
N ASP A 5 4.12 35.83 49.20
CA ASP A 5 3.71 34.67 50.03
C ASP A 5 2.67 33.84 49.24
N GLY A 6 2.51 32.53 49.40
CA GLY A 6 3.15 31.62 50.36
C GLY A 6 2.13 30.97 51.30
N GLY A 7 1.61 29.78 50.97
CA GLY A 7 0.84 28.99 51.94
C GLY A 7 -0.17 27.97 51.37
N PRO A 8 -0.17 26.70 51.84
CA PRO A 8 -1.11 25.65 51.44
C PRO A 8 -2.20 25.39 52.51
N LEU A 9 -3.16 24.49 52.23
CA LEU A 9 -4.08 23.72 53.10
C LEU A 9 -5.24 23.21 52.18
N ALA A 10 -5.94 22.08 52.36
CA ALA A 10 -5.69 20.86 53.12
C ALA A 10 -6.62 19.72 52.63
N ALA A 11 -6.35 18.51 53.12
CA ALA A 11 -7.08 17.24 52.99
C ALA A 11 -8.60 17.28 52.70
N GLY A 12 -9.02 16.45 51.72
CA GLY A 12 -10.40 16.00 51.52
C GLY A 12 -10.47 14.47 51.42
N GLY A 13 -10.53 13.77 52.55
CA GLY A 13 -10.58 12.30 52.58
C GLY A 13 -12.01 11.75 52.42
N GLY A 14 -12.24 10.89 51.43
CA GLY A 14 -13.50 10.17 51.22
C GLY A 14 -13.33 8.65 51.27
N ARG A 15 -13.63 8.03 52.42
CA ARG A 15 -13.77 6.55 52.53
C ARG A 15 -15.23 6.14 52.37
N ARG A 16 -15.41 4.85 52.01
CA ARG A 16 -16.67 4.06 51.88
C ARG A 16 -17.30 4.16 50.48
N ARG A 17 -17.88 3.08 49.94
CA ARG A 17 -18.36 1.84 50.58
C ARG A 17 -18.23 0.62 49.66
N GLU A 18 -18.00 -0.55 50.23
CA GLU A 18 -18.07 -1.84 49.53
C GLU A 18 -19.48 -2.13 49.00
N GLY A 19 -19.57 -2.78 47.84
CA GLY A 19 -20.83 -3.22 47.23
C GLY A 19 -20.67 -4.54 46.49
N ARG A 20 -20.81 -5.67 47.19
CA ARG A 20 -20.81 -7.01 46.58
C ARG A 20 -22.01 -7.23 45.66
N ARG A 21 -21.76 -7.77 44.46
CA ARG A 21 -22.63 -8.57 43.54
C ARG A 21 -21.79 -8.76 42.26
N GLY A 22 -21.59 -9.94 41.66
CA GLY A 22 -21.99 -11.29 42.07
C GLY A 22 -21.97 -12.24 40.86
N ASP A 23 -20.83 -12.85 40.56
CA ASP A 23 -20.75 -13.98 39.62
C ASP A 23 -21.44 -15.20 40.21
N PRO A 24 -22.16 -16.00 39.41
CA PRO A 24 -21.49 -17.18 38.84
C PRO A 24 -22.01 -17.65 37.46
N CYS A 25 -21.11 -18.06 36.57
CA CYS A 25 -21.44 -18.95 35.44
C CYS A 25 -20.26 -19.88 35.07
N GLN A 26 -20.18 -21.03 35.74
CA GLN A 26 -19.50 -22.22 35.21
C GLN A 26 -20.52 -23.11 34.47
N PRO A 27 -20.20 -23.67 33.31
CA PRO A 27 -20.79 -24.93 32.84
C PRO A 27 -19.97 -26.12 33.36
N ARG A 28 -20.66 -27.21 33.71
CA ARG A 28 -20.07 -28.42 34.30
C ARG A 28 -19.40 -29.32 33.26
N GLU A 29 -18.27 -29.90 33.62
CA GLU A 29 -17.76 -31.12 33.00
C GLU A 29 -18.56 -32.36 33.44
N ARG A 30 -18.98 -33.16 32.46
CA ARG A 30 -19.25 -34.62 32.49
C ARG A 30 -19.17 -35.09 31.03
N GLY A 31 -18.50 -36.17 30.65
CA GLY A 31 -17.64 -37.11 31.36
C GLY A 31 -16.79 -37.88 30.33
N GLY A 32 -15.95 -38.83 30.78
CA GLY A 32 -15.01 -39.57 29.91
C GLY A 32 -15.67 -40.47 28.84
N PRO A 33 -14.84 -41.14 28.00
CA PRO A 33 -13.87 -42.08 28.55
C PRO A 33 -12.41 -41.89 28.11
N ARG A 34 -11.53 -42.07 29.09
CA ARG A 34 -10.21 -42.72 29.02
C ARG A 34 -10.44 -44.20 29.46
N GLU A 35 -9.63 -45.20 29.13
CA GLU A 35 -8.30 -45.26 28.50
C GLU A 35 -8.09 -46.70 27.95
N GLU A 36 -7.06 -46.88 27.12
CA GLU A 36 -6.21 -48.10 27.03
C GLU A 36 -6.85 -49.46 26.61
N ASP A 37 -6.19 -50.38 25.90
CA ASP A 37 -4.76 -50.48 25.61
C ASP A 37 -4.40 -51.17 24.26
N GLU A 38 -3.10 -51.11 23.98
CA GLU A 38 -2.29 -51.42 22.79
C GLU A 38 -2.50 -52.73 21.97
N ALA A 39 -1.91 -52.69 20.76
CA ALA A 39 -1.53 -53.84 19.90
C ALA A 39 -0.21 -54.49 20.45
N PRO A 40 0.53 -55.43 19.78
CA PRO A 40 0.56 -55.77 18.35
C PRO A 40 0.71 -57.29 18.00
N ASP A 41 0.91 -57.57 16.70
CA ASP A 41 1.71 -58.65 16.09
C ASP A 41 1.51 -60.14 16.49
N GLU A 42 1.70 -61.14 15.62
CA GLU A 42 1.79 -61.30 14.17
C GLU A 42 1.97 -62.83 13.94
N THR A 43 1.67 -63.30 12.72
CA THR A 43 2.23 -64.48 11.99
C THR A 43 1.27 -65.60 11.54
N GLY A 44 1.37 -65.95 10.24
CA GLY A 44 0.86 -67.20 9.62
C GLY A 44 -0.58 -67.13 9.07
N ARG A 45 -0.83 -66.91 7.77
CA ARG A 45 -0.80 -67.89 6.64
C ARG A 45 -1.61 -69.18 6.95
N VAL A 46 -2.55 -69.68 6.12
CA VAL A 46 -2.61 -69.83 4.64
C VAL A 46 -4.07 -69.79 4.09
N ALA A 47 -4.19 -69.56 2.78
CA ALA A 47 -5.35 -69.29 1.92
C ALA A 47 -6.51 -70.32 1.73
N ALA A 48 -7.59 -69.77 1.13
CA ALA A 48 -8.45 -70.31 0.05
C ALA A 48 -9.75 -71.11 0.32
N HIS A 49 -10.82 -70.66 -0.36
CA HIS A 49 -12.15 -71.28 -0.61
C HIS A 49 -12.10 -72.39 -1.71
N PRO A 50 -13.21 -72.99 -2.20
CA PRO A 50 -14.52 -73.40 -1.64
C PRO A 50 -14.65 -74.97 -1.77
N PRO A 51 -15.80 -75.66 -2.03
CA PRO A 51 -17.25 -75.38 -1.91
C PRO A 51 -18.00 -76.44 -1.06
N VAL A 52 -19.33 -76.58 -1.23
CA VAL A 52 -20.18 -77.63 -0.61
C VAL A 52 -21.02 -78.38 -1.65
N PRO A 53 -20.96 -79.73 -1.71
CA PRO A 53 -21.88 -80.60 -2.45
C PRO A 53 -22.86 -81.39 -1.51
N PRO A 54 -23.77 -82.24 -2.04
CA PRO A 54 -25.11 -82.47 -1.46
C PRO A 54 -25.31 -83.87 -0.83
N LEU A 55 -26.54 -84.24 -0.42
CA LEU A 55 -27.16 -85.58 -0.55
C LEU A 55 -28.62 -85.68 -0.03
N SER A 56 -29.38 -86.65 -0.56
CA SER A 56 -30.74 -87.14 -0.17
C SER A 56 -30.68 -88.70 -0.12
N PRO A 57 -31.75 -89.54 -0.18
CA PRO A 57 -33.19 -89.47 0.21
C PRO A 57 -33.72 -90.74 0.99
N ALA A 58 -35.00 -90.76 1.43
CA ALA A 58 -35.94 -91.92 1.67
C ALA A 58 -37.22 -91.43 2.43
N GLU A 59 -38.48 -91.51 1.95
CA GLU A 59 -39.47 -92.63 2.01
C GLU A 59 -40.16 -92.86 3.40
N LEU A 60 -41.42 -93.34 3.59
CA LEU A 60 -42.43 -93.96 2.69
C LEU A 60 -43.91 -93.94 3.26
N HIS A 61 -44.93 -93.63 2.41
CA HIS A 61 -46.36 -94.09 2.40
C HIS A 61 -47.50 -93.63 3.40
N PRO A 62 -48.82 -93.80 3.06
CA PRO A 62 -49.89 -92.78 3.27
C PRO A 62 -51.13 -93.24 4.08
N PRO A 63 -52.22 -92.42 4.18
CA PRO A 63 -53.40 -92.69 3.33
C PRO A 63 -54.26 -91.45 2.91
N GLY A 64 -55.14 -91.65 1.90
CA GLY A 64 -56.39 -90.87 1.75
C GLY A 64 -56.70 -90.30 0.36
N ARG A 65 -57.71 -90.84 -0.33
CA ARG A 65 -58.20 -90.33 -1.64
C ARG A 65 -59.25 -89.21 -1.48
N LYS A 66 -59.14 -88.18 -2.34
CA LYS A 66 -60.14 -87.23 -2.92
C LYS A 66 -59.38 -85.91 -3.16
N ASP A 67 -59.42 -85.22 -4.29
CA ASP A 67 -60.29 -85.29 -5.48
C ASP A 67 -59.47 -84.85 -6.73
N PRO A 68 -59.77 -85.29 -7.96
CA PRO A 68 -58.99 -84.89 -9.13
C PRO A 68 -59.41 -83.52 -9.66
N ARG A 69 -58.42 -82.63 -9.87
CA ARG A 69 -58.51 -81.39 -10.66
C ARG A 69 -59.45 -80.29 -10.09
N ARG A 70 -58.90 -79.45 -9.22
CA ARG A 70 -59.06 -78.00 -9.40
C ARG A 70 -57.78 -77.45 -10.04
N PRO A 71 -57.86 -76.63 -11.10
CA PRO A 71 -56.77 -75.72 -11.41
C PRO A 71 -56.53 -74.85 -10.16
N ARG A 72 -55.27 -74.48 -9.85
CA ARG A 72 -55.10 -73.20 -9.13
C ARG A 72 -55.77 -72.15 -10.04
N PRO A 73 -56.72 -71.33 -9.52
CA PRO A 73 -57.39 -70.35 -10.36
C PRO A 73 -56.31 -69.50 -11.05
N GLU A 74 -56.45 -69.26 -12.36
CA GLU A 74 -55.45 -68.51 -13.15
C GLU A 74 -55.06 -67.21 -12.43
N LYS A 75 -56.06 -66.57 -11.83
CA LYS A 75 -55.98 -65.44 -10.92
C LYS A 75 -54.89 -65.52 -9.83
N GLU A 76 -54.72 -66.65 -9.13
CA GLU A 76 -53.67 -66.80 -8.09
C GLU A 76 -52.26 -66.87 -8.72
N ARG A 77 -52.12 -67.45 -9.91
CA ARG A 77 -50.85 -67.49 -10.64
C ARG A 77 -50.53 -66.13 -11.26
N GLU A 78 -51.54 -65.42 -11.76
CA GLU A 78 -51.43 -64.04 -12.24
C GLU A 78 -51.08 -63.07 -11.11
N GLU A 79 -51.69 -63.22 -9.93
CA GLU A 79 -51.36 -62.45 -8.72
C GLU A 79 -49.93 -62.75 -8.23
N GLN A 80 -49.48 -64.02 -8.21
CA GLN A 80 -48.09 -64.36 -7.89
C GLN A 80 -47.09 -63.81 -8.92
N GLN A 81 -47.34 -63.95 -10.22
CA GLN A 81 -46.49 -63.37 -11.27
C GLN A 81 -46.51 -61.83 -11.25
N GLY A 82 -47.62 -61.21 -10.89
CA GLY A 82 -47.73 -59.77 -10.69
C GLY A 82 -46.88 -59.28 -9.52
N LEU A 83 -46.89 -60.01 -8.41
CA LEU A 83 -46.07 -59.70 -7.24
C LEU A 83 -44.56 -59.89 -7.52
N GLU A 84 -44.19 -60.95 -8.23
CA GLU A 84 -42.81 -61.26 -8.62
C GLU A 84 -42.24 -60.16 -9.54
N ARG A 85 -42.98 -59.77 -10.59
CA ARG A 85 -42.64 -58.62 -11.46
C ARG A 85 -42.54 -57.30 -10.70
N SER A 86 -43.37 -57.10 -9.68
CA SER A 86 -43.33 -55.90 -8.82
C SER A 86 -42.07 -55.88 -7.95
N MET A 87 -41.66 -57.03 -7.41
CA MET A 87 -40.42 -57.16 -6.64
C MET A 87 -39.18 -56.94 -7.51
N ASP A 88 -39.14 -57.50 -8.72
CA ASP A 88 -38.06 -57.26 -9.68
C ASP A 88 -37.92 -55.77 -10.03
N ALA A 89 -39.05 -55.08 -10.24
CA ALA A 89 -39.07 -53.63 -10.48
C ALA A 89 -38.53 -52.83 -9.28
N VAL A 90 -38.82 -53.26 -8.04
CA VAL A 90 -38.27 -52.64 -6.81
C VAL A 90 -36.77 -52.90 -6.68
N LEU A 91 -36.28 -54.10 -7.02
CA LEU A 91 -34.85 -54.42 -7.01
C LEU A 91 -34.08 -53.58 -8.04
N GLU A 92 -34.63 -53.42 -9.24
CA GLU A 92 -34.04 -52.58 -10.29
C GLU A 92 -34.07 -51.08 -9.91
N ALA A 93 -35.18 -50.58 -9.34
CA ALA A 93 -35.23 -49.21 -8.83
C ALA A 93 -34.17 -48.95 -7.75
N ASN A 94 -33.96 -49.89 -6.82
CA ASN A 94 -32.91 -49.81 -5.81
C ASN A 94 -31.50 -49.83 -6.43
N ARG A 95 -31.28 -50.60 -7.51
CA ARG A 95 -30.00 -50.61 -8.25
C ARG A 95 -29.73 -49.24 -8.87
N LEU A 96 -30.71 -48.65 -9.56
CA LEU A 96 -30.60 -47.34 -10.19
C LEU A 96 -30.34 -46.23 -9.18
N ILE A 97 -31.09 -46.18 -8.07
CA ILE A 97 -30.88 -45.21 -6.97
C ILE A 97 -29.44 -45.29 -6.43
N LYS A 98 -28.91 -46.51 -6.25
CA LYS A 98 -27.54 -46.75 -5.75
C LYS A 98 -26.47 -46.34 -6.75
N GLU A 99 -26.73 -46.45 -8.05
CA GLU A 99 -25.80 -46.04 -9.12
C GLU A 99 -25.77 -44.51 -9.29
N GLU A 100 -26.94 -43.86 -9.30
CA GLU A 100 -27.08 -42.40 -9.32
C GLU A 100 -26.47 -41.73 -8.09
N SER A 101 -26.76 -42.23 -6.87
CA SER A 101 -26.14 -41.72 -5.64
C SER A 101 -24.61 -41.78 -5.70
N LYS A 102 -24.03 -42.88 -6.19
CA LYS A 102 -22.57 -43.00 -6.40
C LYS A 102 -22.05 -42.08 -7.50
N ALA A 103 -22.81 -41.82 -8.57
CA ALA A 103 -22.42 -40.88 -9.62
C ALA A 103 -22.42 -39.42 -9.12
N PHE A 104 -23.44 -39.05 -8.34
CA PHE A 104 -23.55 -37.78 -7.64
C PHE A 104 -22.37 -37.55 -6.68
N ASP A 105 -22.06 -38.52 -5.82
CA ASP A 105 -20.95 -38.41 -4.87
C ASP A 105 -19.59 -38.32 -5.55
N ARG A 106 -19.34 -39.11 -6.61
CA ARG A 106 -18.11 -39.00 -7.41
C ARG A 106 -17.97 -37.62 -8.05
N SER A 107 -19.06 -37.05 -8.55
CA SER A 107 -19.08 -35.71 -9.16
C SER A 107 -18.85 -34.60 -8.12
N ARG A 108 -19.49 -34.70 -6.96
CA ARG A 108 -19.28 -33.81 -5.81
C ARG A 108 -17.83 -33.84 -5.32
N GLN A 109 -17.28 -35.03 -5.11
CA GLN A 109 -15.89 -35.20 -4.67
C GLN A 109 -14.90 -34.69 -5.70
N LYS A 110 -15.18 -34.83 -7.01
CA LYS A 110 -14.35 -34.26 -8.08
C LYS A 110 -14.36 -32.73 -8.06
N PHE A 111 -15.48 -32.08 -7.72
CA PHE A 111 -15.54 -30.63 -7.57
C PHE A 111 -14.79 -30.15 -6.33
N ILE A 112 -14.97 -30.82 -5.18
CA ILE A 112 -14.25 -30.50 -3.92
C ILE A 112 -12.73 -30.65 -4.13
N LYS A 113 -12.27 -31.71 -4.79
CA LYS A 113 -10.85 -31.90 -5.12
C LYS A 113 -10.27 -30.76 -5.95
N LYS A 114 -11.05 -30.17 -6.87
CA LYS A 114 -10.60 -28.98 -7.63
C LYS A 114 -10.47 -27.75 -6.72
N LEU A 115 -11.46 -27.46 -5.87
CA LEU A 115 -11.38 -26.33 -4.95
C LEU A 115 -10.20 -26.44 -3.99
N ASN A 116 -9.97 -27.63 -3.41
CA ASN A 116 -8.85 -27.85 -2.49
C ASN A 116 -7.48 -27.79 -3.19
N ALA A 117 -7.41 -28.13 -4.48
CA ALA A 117 -6.18 -27.97 -5.27
C ALA A 117 -5.85 -26.50 -5.54
N GLU A 118 -6.84 -25.63 -5.78
CA GLU A 118 -6.61 -24.19 -5.92
C GLU A 118 -6.31 -23.52 -4.56
N GLU A 119 -6.97 -23.95 -3.48
CA GLU A 119 -6.67 -23.55 -2.10
C GLU A 119 -5.20 -23.80 -1.74
N ALA A 120 -4.67 -24.99 -2.06
CA ALA A 120 -3.26 -25.33 -1.86
C ALA A 120 -2.30 -24.44 -2.68
N LYS A 121 -2.67 -24.05 -3.91
CA LYS A 121 -1.86 -23.10 -4.71
C LYS A 121 -1.86 -21.69 -4.13
N ILE A 122 -3.00 -21.22 -3.63
CA ILE A 122 -3.10 -19.88 -3.01
C ILE A 122 -2.28 -19.85 -1.72
N ALA A 123 -2.38 -20.89 -0.88
CA ALA A 123 -1.54 -21.04 0.30
C ALA A 123 -0.05 -21.06 -0.06
N SER A 124 0.35 -21.85 -1.06
CA SER A 124 1.75 -21.92 -1.51
C SER A 124 2.28 -20.59 -2.07
N ARG A 125 1.46 -19.78 -2.77
CA ARG A 125 1.85 -18.42 -3.19
C ARG A 125 2.03 -17.48 -2.01
N PHE A 126 1.11 -17.54 -1.04
CA PHE A 126 1.20 -16.73 0.18
C PHE A 126 2.44 -17.09 1.01
N GLU A 127 2.71 -18.39 1.19
CA GLU A 127 3.93 -18.88 1.84
C GLU A 127 5.21 -18.44 1.09
N ALA A 128 5.21 -18.47 -0.24
CA ALA A 128 6.33 -17.99 -1.06
C ALA A 128 6.52 -16.46 -0.97
N LEU A 129 5.43 -15.69 -0.88
CA LEU A 129 5.49 -14.24 -0.67
C LEU A 129 6.09 -13.89 0.70
N GLU A 130 5.63 -14.55 1.77
CA GLU A 130 6.17 -14.34 3.12
C GLU A 130 7.62 -14.85 3.25
N ALA A 131 8.00 -15.89 2.52
CA ALA A 131 9.41 -16.30 2.38
C ALA A 131 10.24 -15.20 1.69
N ARG A 132 9.79 -14.67 0.54
CA ARG A 132 10.46 -13.58 -0.19
C ARG A 132 10.62 -12.31 0.67
N LYS A 133 9.61 -11.95 1.47
CA LYS A 133 9.71 -10.85 2.45
C LYS A 133 10.79 -11.13 3.50
N ARG A 134 10.87 -12.35 4.03
CA ARG A 134 11.91 -12.74 5.00
C ARG A 134 13.31 -12.71 4.38
N GLU A 135 13.47 -13.24 3.18
CA GLU A 135 14.73 -13.20 2.43
C GLU A 135 15.19 -11.74 2.21
N LEU A 136 14.28 -10.85 1.80
CA LEU A 136 14.56 -9.41 1.70
C LEU A 136 14.95 -8.79 3.06
N ALA A 137 14.27 -9.15 4.15
CA ALA A 137 14.61 -8.66 5.48
C ALA A 137 15.98 -9.16 5.99
N GLU A 138 16.33 -10.42 5.71
CA GLU A 138 17.64 -10.99 6.03
C GLU A 138 18.76 -10.34 5.22
N GLU A 139 18.56 -10.15 3.91
CA GLU A 139 19.54 -9.56 2.99
C GLU A 139 19.69 -8.04 3.22
N TRP A 140 18.59 -7.29 3.18
CA TRP A 140 18.56 -5.82 3.10
C TRP A 140 17.91 -5.11 4.30
N GLY A 141 17.39 -5.84 5.27
CA GLY A 141 16.55 -5.29 6.33
C GLY A 141 17.01 -5.61 7.76
N ASN A 142 16.03 -5.63 8.65
CA ASN A 142 16.12 -6.16 10.00
C ASN A 142 14.99 -7.22 10.16
N PRO A 143 15.30 -8.53 10.20
CA PRO A 143 14.29 -9.58 10.36
C PRO A 143 13.65 -9.58 11.75
N ASP A 144 14.30 -8.96 12.74
CA ASP A 144 13.82 -8.82 14.13
C ASP A 144 13.08 -7.49 14.37
N ALA A 145 12.74 -6.74 13.30
CA ALA A 145 12.04 -5.45 13.41
C ALA A 145 10.69 -5.58 14.12
N SER A 146 10.49 -4.77 15.16
CA SER A 146 9.29 -4.81 16.01
C SER A 146 8.45 -3.54 15.85
N PRO A 147 7.11 -3.61 15.90
CA PRO A 147 6.24 -2.43 16.01
C PRO A 147 6.55 -1.54 17.22
N GLU A 148 7.16 -2.11 18.27
CA GLU A 148 7.58 -1.39 19.48
C GLU A 148 8.92 -0.66 19.35
N ASP A 149 9.67 -0.87 18.26
CA ASP A 149 10.95 -0.20 18.00
C ASP A 149 10.78 1.32 17.98
N LEU A 150 11.68 2.05 18.66
CA LEU A 150 11.83 3.48 18.47
C LEU A 150 12.70 3.71 17.23
N VAL A 151 12.11 4.29 16.18
CA VAL A 151 12.80 4.64 14.95
C VAL A 151 13.13 6.13 14.98
N GLU A 152 14.43 6.45 14.89
CA GLU A 152 14.91 7.83 14.80
C GLU A 152 15.23 8.20 13.35
N VAL A 153 14.57 9.24 12.85
CA VAL A 153 14.69 9.73 11.47
C VAL A 153 15.24 11.15 11.47
N ASN A 154 16.41 11.36 10.91
CA ASN A 154 16.91 12.69 10.55
C ASN A 154 16.32 13.09 9.19
N CYS A 155 15.18 13.78 9.21
CA CYS A 155 14.59 14.37 8.02
C CYS A 155 15.21 15.76 7.79
N GLY A 156 16.05 15.89 6.77
CA GLY A 156 16.56 17.18 6.30
C GLY A 156 17.41 18.00 7.30
N GLY A 157 17.87 17.39 8.39
CA GLY A 157 18.56 18.04 9.51
C GLY A 157 17.75 18.11 10.81
N ARG A 158 16.45 17.76 10.79
CA ARG A 158 15.59 17.65 11.97
C ARG A 158 15.43 16.18 12.37
N VAL A 159 15.73 15.86 13.63
CA VAL A 159 15.50 14.52 14.17
C VAL A 159 14.05 14.39 14.64
N ILE A 160 13.36 13.38 14.14
CA ILE A 160 11.97 13.05 14.42
C ILE A 160 11.94 11.56 14.79
N SER A 161 11.42 11.24 15.96
CA SER A 161 11.45 9.88 16.51
C SER A 161 10.02 9.38 16.77
N ALA A 162 9.69 8.18 16.29
CA ALA A 162 8.37 7.57 16.41
C ALA A 162 8.48 6.05 16.59
N ARG A 163 7.39 5.40 17.01
CA ARG A 163 7.32 3.94 17.04
C ARG A 163 7.19 3.39 15.61
N ARG A 164 7.88 2.30 15.29
CA ARG A 164 7.75 1.62 14.00
C ARG A 164 6.29 1.26 13.69
N GLY A 165 5.55 0.79 14.69
CA GLY A 165 4.11 0.50 14.57
C GLY A 165 3.28 1.72 14.15
N THR A 166 3.61 2.92 14.62
CA THR A 166 2.95 4.18 14.21
C THR A 166 3.32 4.55 12.77
N LEU A 167 4.59 4.39 12.38
CA LEU A 167 5.06 4.65 11.01
C LEU A 167 4.50 3.65 10.00
N CYS A 168 4.20 2.42 10.42
CA CYS A 168 3.69 1.35 9.57
C CYS A 168 2.18 1.08 9.71
N GLN A 169 1.43 1.90 10.47
CA GLN A 169 -0.01 1.63 10.75
C GLN A 169 -0.91 1.69 9.51
N LEU A 170 -0.46 2.33 8.44
CA LEU A 170 -1.13 2.37 7.14
C LEU A 170 -0.47 1.35 6.20
N GLU A 171 -0.97 0.11 6.25
CA GLU A 171 -0.52 -0.99 5.39
C GLU A 171 -0.68 -0.67 3.89
N GLY A 172 0.29 -1.10 3.07
CA GLY A 172 0.29 -0.87 1.62
C GLY A 172 0.63 0.57 1.19
N THR A 173 1.08 1.42 2.12
CA THR A 173 1.62 2.75 1.79
C THR A 173 3.14 2.70 1.60
N ASN A 174 3.67 3.51 0.69
CA ASN A 174 5.11 3.72 0.54
C ASN A 174 5.75 4.25 1.84
N PHE A 175 5.00 4.99 2.68
CA PHE A 175 5.44 5.38 4.02
C PHE A 175 5.74 4.14 4.89
N GLY A 176 4.75 3.26 5.03
CA GLY A 176 4.88 2.04 5.83
C GLY A 176 5.95 1.09 5.30
N ALA A 177 6.11 1.02 3.97
CA ALA A 177 7.15 0.21 3.33
C ALA A 177 8.57 0.67 3.70
N VAL A 178 8.86 1.97 3.66
CA VAL A 178 10.16 2.54 4.04
C VAL A 178 10.53 2.19 5.49
N PHE A 179 9.58 2.24 6.41
CA PHE A 179 9.82 1.99 7.84
C PHE A 179 9.52 0.55 8.30
N SER A 180 9.08 -0.34 7.40
CA SER A 180 8.72 -1.74 7.70
C SER A 180 9.83 -2.57 8.35
N GLY A 181 11.08 -2.15 8.16
CA GLY A 181 12.27 -2.94 8.52
C GLY A 181 12.78 -3.81 7.38
N LEU A 182 12.02 -4.04 6.30
CA LEU A 182 12.44 -4.88 5.15
C LEU A 182 13.66 -4.31 4.41
N TYR A 183 13.83 -2.99 4.43
CA TYR A 183 14.85 -2.28 3.64
C TYR A 183 15.84 -1.48 4.51
N GLU A 184 15.87 -1.75 5.82
CA GLU A 184 16.60 -1.01 6.87
C GLU A 184 18.10 -0.73 6.56
N LYS A 185 18.78 -1.61 5.78
CA LYS A 185 20.17 -1.46 5.31
C LYS A 185 20.31 -0.68 3.99
N LYS A 186 19.25 -0.59 3.17
CA LYS A 186 19.20 0.24 1.95
C LYS A 186 18.98 1.73 2.27
N LEU A 187 18.52 2.06 3.48
CA LEU A 187 18.27 3.43 3.89
C LEU A 187 19.58 4.19 4.20
N PRO A 188 19.71 5.47 3.81
CA PRO A 188 20.84 6.29 4.21
C PRO A 188 20.89 6.46 5.72
N ARG A 189 22.11 6.56 6.24
CA ARG A 189 22.36 6.88 7.65
C ARG A 189 23.13 8.18 7.75
N ASP A 190 22.73 9.02 8.71
CA ASP A 190 23.59 10.12 9.14
C ASP A 190 24.77 9.59 9.97
N ARG A 191 25.65 10.49 10.42
CA ARG A 191 26.89 10.11 11.12
C ARG A 191 26.62 9.54 12.51
N GLU A 192 25.44 9.82 13.06
CA GLU A 192 24.93 9.31 14.32
C GLU A 192 24.17 7.98 14.17
N GLY A 193 24.03 7.43 12.96
CA GLY A 193 23.41 6.13 12.69
C GLY A 193 21.88 6.15 12.56
N ARG A 194 21.26 7.34 12.55
CA ARG A 194 19.82 7.53 12.37
C ARG A 194 19.46 7.40 10.89
N ILE A 195 18.22 7.00 10.57
CA ILE A 195 17.76 6.98 9.18
C ILE A 195 17.77 8.42 8.66
N PHE A 196 18.44 8.67 7.53
CA PHE A 196 18.48 10.00 6.93
C PHE A 196 17.56 10.09 5.72
N LEU A 197 16.66 11.07 5.72
CA LEU A 197 15.78 11.41 4.61
C LEU A 197 16.04 12.85 4.17
N ASP A 198 16.43 13.05 2.92
CA ASP A 198 16.62 14.40 2.35
C ASP A 198 15.31 14.95 1.78
N LEU A 199 14.34 15.09 2.68
CA LEU A 199 12.98 15.54 2.41
C LEU A 199 12.67 16.79 3.25
N CYS A 200 11.54 17.41 3.00
CA CYS A 200 11.08 18.57 3.77
C CYS A 200 10.76 18.15 5.23
N PRO A 201 11.44 18.71 6.25
CA PRO A 201 11.23 18.32 7.64
C PRO A 201 9.87 18.74 8.20
N ASP A 202 9.25 19.79 7.65
CA ASP A 202 7.92 20.24 8.05
C ASP A 202 6.83 19.32 7.48
N GLU A 203 6.93 18.95 6.18
CA GLU A 203 6.00 17.99 5.56
C GLU A 203 6.08 16.60 6.22
N PHE A 204 7.28 16.14 6.56
CA PHE A 204 7.46 14.85 7.23
C PHE A 204 6.93 14.87 8.67
N GLN A 205 7.14 15.98 9.41
CA GLN A 205 6.57 16.14 10.76
C GLN A 205 5.04 16.13 10.70
N ALA A 206 4.43 16.84 9.75
CA ALA A 206 2.98 16.88 9.59
C ALA A 206 2.37 15.49 9.32
N ILE A 207 3.07 14.64 8.56
CA ILE A 207 2.71 13.22 8.38
C ILE A 207 2.79 12.44 9.70
N VAL A 208 3.89 12.57 10.45
CA VAL A 208 4.07 11.86 11.73
C VAL A 208 3.04 12.32 12.77
N ASP A 209 2.71 13.60 12.81
CA ASP A 209 1.69 14.15 13.71
C ASP A 209 0.29 13.63 13.34
N TYR A 210 -0.07 13.62 12.05
CA TYR A 210 -1.29 12.98 11.56
C TYR A 210 -1.38 11.49 11.95
N LEU A 211 -0.27 10.74 11.82
CA LEU A 211 -0.22 9.33 12.19
C LEU A 211 -0.34 9.12 13.71
N ASN A 212 0.20 10.02 14.53
CA ASN A 212 0.02 9.99 15.98
C ASN A 212 -1.44 10.29 16.38
N GLU A 213 -2.08 11.27 15.75
CA GLU A 213 -3.50 11.61 15.96
C GLU A 213 -4.40 10.43 15.53
N LEU A 214 -4.13 9.85 14.36
CA LEU A 214 -4.87 8.70 13.84
C LEU A 214 -4.83 7.49 14.79
N SER A 215 -3.67 7.24 15.43
CA SER A 215 -3.50 6.16 16.42
C SER A 215 -4.31 6.36 17.72
N ILE A 216 -4.76 7.57 18.03
CA ILE A 216 -5.57 7.87 19.24
C ILE A 216 -7.03 8.23 18.91
N SER A 217 -7.37 8.38 17.63
CA SER A 217 -8.70 8.72 17.14
C SER A 217 -9.69 7.56 17.24
N SER A 218 -10.98 7.90 17.19
CA SER A 218 -12.07 6.92 17.11
C SER A 218 -12.51 6.69 15.65
N PRO A 219 -13.14 5.56 15.30
CA PRO A 219 -13.66 5.32 13.95
C PRO A 219 -14.67 6.38 13.46
N ASP A 220 -15.32 7.10 14.38
CA ASP A 220 -16.30 8.15 14.10
C ASP A 220 -15.67 9.56 14.06
N ASP A 221 -14.39 9.71 14.41
CA ASP A 221 -13.68 10.98 14.58
C ASP A 221 -12.21 10.82 14.14
N LEU A 222 -12.01 10.65 12.83
CA LEU A 222 -10.70 10.46 12.19
C LEU A 222 -10.09 11.80 11.77
N PRO A 223 -8.77 12.00 11.93
CA PRO A 223 -8.12 13.23 11.50
C PRO A 223 -8.11 13.35 9.98
N THR A 224 -8.01 14.59 9.49
CA THR A 224 -7.76 14.86 8.07
C THR A 224 -6.26 15.06 7.87
N LEU A 225 -5.70 14.53 6.78
CA LEU A 225 -4.30 14.76 6.45
C LEU A 225 -4.07 16.26 6.19
N PRO A 226 -3.12 16.92 6.88
CA PRO A 226 -2.91 18.36 6.78
C PRO A 226 -2.38 18.78 5.40
N GLU A 227 -2.74 19.98 4.93
CA GLU A 227 -2.18 20.57 3.70
C GLU A 227 -0.64 20.72 3.81
N GLU A 228 -0.15 20.91 5.04
CA GLU A 228 1.26 20.96 5.41
C GLU A 228 2.03 19.66 5.11
N ALA A 229 1.37 18.51 4.90
CA ALA A 229 2.03 17.27 4.45
C ALA A 229 2.44 17.32 2.96
N GLY A 230 1.99 18.33 2.22
CA GLY A 230 2.57 18.80 0.96
C GLY A 230 2.69 17.73 -0.14
N CYS A 231 3.88 17.63 -0.73
CA CYS A 231 4.18 16.65 -1.77
C CYS A 231 4.51 15.27 -1.19
N LEU A 232 5.03 15.21 0.04
CA LEU A 232 5.35 13.95 0.71
C LEU A 232 4.10 13.09 0.93
N ALA A 233 2.95 13.71 1.18
CA ALA A 233 1.65 13.03 1.25
C ALA A 233 1.37 12.13 0.03
N ARG A 234 1.68 12.61 -1.18
CA ARG A 234 1.47 11.87 -2.44
C ARG A 234 2.61 10.88 -2.69
N LEU A 235 3.86 11.32 -2.54
CA LEU A 235 5.06 10.48 -2.65
C LEU A 235 4.94 9.17 -1.86
N PHE A 236 4.41 9.28 -0.64
CA PHE A 236 4.29 8.18 0.30
C PHE A 236 2.95 7.42 0.25
N GLY A 237 2.04 7.76 -0.67
CA GLY A 237 0.75 7.08 -0.82
C GLY A 237 -0.22 7.31 0.35
N LEU A 238 -0.12 8.45 1.03
CA LEU A 238 -0.93 8.80 2.21
C LEU A 238 -2.20 9.56 1.85
N VAL A 239 -2.22 10.26 0.71
CA VAL A 239 -3.47 10.76 0.11
C VAL A 239 -4.26 9.54 -0.38
N PRO A 240 -5.45 9.24 0.15
CA PRO A 240 -6.25 8.14 -0.36
C PRO A 240 -6.68 8.47 -1.78
N SER A 241 -6.44 7.55 -2.72
CA SER A 241 -7.13 7.61 -4.00
C SER A 241 -8.64 7.69 -3.76
N VAL A 242 -9.34 8.51 -4.56
CA VAL A 242 -10.81 8.61 -4.58
C VAL A 242 -11.45 7.23 -4.75
N MET A 243 -10.72 6.24 -5.28
CA MET A 243 -11.10 4.83 -5.24
C MET A 243 -10.21 4.01 -4.31
N ASN A 244 -10.81 3.28 -3.37
CA ASN A 244 -10.08 2.23 -2.65
C ASN A 244 -9.87 0.99 -3.55
N ALA A 245 -8.99 0.07 -3.14
CA ALA A 245 -8.63 -1.11 -3.94
C ALA A 245 -9.83 -1.99 -4.38
N ALA A 246 -10.91 -2.06 -3.60
CA ALA A 246 -12.12 -2.81 -3.96
C ALA A 246 -12.97 -2.06 -4.99
N GLU A 247 -13.09 -0.73 -4.86
CA GLU A 247 -13.72 0.17 -5.81
C GLU A 247 -12.99 0.14 -7.17
N THR A 248 -11.65 0.25 -7.16
CA THR A 248 -10.78 0.11 -8.33
C THR A 248 -10.91 -1.27 -8.97
N SER A 249 -10.91 -2.35 -8.18
CA SER A 249 -11.13 -3.71 -8.71
C SER A 249 -12.49 -3.85 -9.43
N LYS A 250 -13.54 -3.22 -8.89
CA LYS A 250 -14.89 -3.23 -9.50
C LYS A 250 -14.95 -2.42 -10.78
N LEU A 251 -14.27 -1.27 -10.84
CA LEU A 251 -14.12 -0.48 -12.05
C LEU A 251 -13.35 -1.24 -13.14
N ASN A 252 -12.29 -1.96 -12.76
CA ASN A 252 -11.48 -2.73 -13.71
C ASN A 252 -12.26 -3.91 -14.31
N GLU A 253 -13.09 -4.61 -13.52
CA GLU A 253 -14.06 -5.59 -14.04
C GLU A 253 -14.99 -4.97 -15.10
N TRP A 254 -15.45 -3.74 -14.86
CA TRP A 254 -16.32 -3.02 -15.78
C TRP A 254 -15.63 -2.51 -17.05
N LEU A 255 -14.33 -2.23 -17.00
CA LEU A 255 -13.50 -1.87 -18.15
C LEU A 255 -13.16 -3.11 -19.00
N ALA A 256 -12.96 -4.27 -18.36
CA ALA A 256 -12.74 -5.55 -19.04
C ALA A 256 -13.92 -5.95 -19.94
N GLU A 257 -15.16 -5.65 -19.54
CA GLU A 257 -16.33 -5.82 -20.41
C GLU A 257 -16.25 -5.02 -21.73
N GLU A 258 -15.55 -3.88 -21.75
CA GLU A 258 -15.40 -3.02 -22.94
C GLU A 258 -14.19 -3.39 -23.81
N GLY A 259 -13.41 -4.39 -23.38
CA GLY A 259 -12.18 -4.85 -24.03
C GLY A 259 -10.93 -4.08 -23.61
N LEU A 260 -10.87 -3.59 -22.37
CA LEU A 260 -9.69 -2.95 -21.78
C LEU A 260 -9.26 -3.72 -20.53
N ASP A 261 -7.96 -3.98 -20.40
CA ASP A 261 -7.33 -4.66 -19.25
C ASP A 261 -7.45 -3.92 -17.90
N GLY A 262 -7.77 -2.62 -17.91
CA GLY A 262 -8.08 -1.86 -16.70
C GLY A 262 -6.86 -1.30 -15.99
N HIS A 263 -5.69 -1.22 -16.62
CA HIS A 263 -4.57 -0.45 -16.05
C HIS A 263 -4.89 1.04 -16.08
N LEU A 264 -5.13 1.63 -14.91
CA LEU A 264 -5.45 3.04 -14.73
C LEU A 264 -4.18 3.83 -14.40
N LYS A 265 -3.79 4.76 -15.28
CA LYS A 265 -2.79 5.79 -14.96
C LYS A 265 -3.51 7.08 -14.57
N LEU A 266 -3.27 7.59 -13.37
CA LEU A 266 -3.74 8.92 -12.97
C LEU A 266 -3.10 9.99 -13.89
N ILE A 267 -3.91 10.95 -14.33
CA ILE A 267 -3.48 12.05 -15.22
C ILE A 267 -3.99 13.43 -14.78
N TYR A 268 -4.89 13.51 -13.79
CA TYR A 268 -5.28 14.74 -13.11
C TYR A 268 -5.99 14.39 -11.79
N GLU A 269 -5.72 15.17 -10.75
CA GLU A 269 -6.38 15.08 -9.44
C GLU A 269 -6.56 16.49 -8.86
N SER A 270 -7.69 16.77 -8.21
CA SER A 270 -7.90 18.05 -7.53
C SER A 270 -9.01 17.97 -6.47
N GLU A 271 -8.97 18.83 -5.47
CA GLU A 271 -10.01 18.96 -4.43
C GLU A 271 -11.20 19.83 -4.90
N LYS A 272 -11.02 20.57 -5.99
CA LYS A 272 -12.01 21.47 -6.59
C LYS A 272 -12.00 21.24 -8.10
N PHE A 273 -13.13 21.50 -8.75
CA PHE A 273 -13.20 21.37 -10.21
C PHE A 273 -12.98 22.73 -10.88
N PHE A 274 -11.91 22.84 -11.67
CA PHE A 274 -11.70 23.96 -12.59
C PHE A 274 -11.61 23.44 -14.02
N ALA A 275 -12.48 23.94 -14.90
CA ALA A 275 -12.62 23.38 -16.24
C ALA A 275 -11.37 23.56 -17.09
N SER A 276 -10.65 24.68 -16.95
CA SER A 276 -9.38 24.92 -17.66
C SER A 276 -8.32 23.89 -17.32
N GLU A 277 -8.08 23.69 -16.03
CA GLU A 277 -7.09 22.75 -15.46
C GLU A 277 -7.41 21.31 -15.87
N PHE A 278 -8.68 20.91 -15.76
CA PHE A 278 -9.15 19.60 -16.21
C PHE A 278 -8.91 19.37 -17.72
N PHE A 279 -9.15 20.37 -18.57
CA PHE A 279 -8.94 20.25 -20.02
C PHE A 279 -7.47 20.35 -20.45
N GLU A 280 -6.58 20.95 -19.66
CA GLU A 280 -5.13 20.90 -19.93
C GLU A 280 -4.61 19.45 -19.87
N HIS A 281 -5.14 18.65 -18.94
CA HIS A 281 -4.73 17.26 -18.73
C HIS A 281 -5.47 16.23 -19.60
N CYS A 282 -6.75 16.45 -19.92
CA CYS A 282 -7.60 15.44 -20.59
C CYS A 282 -7.83 15.65 -22.09
N LYS A 283 -7.52 16.82 -22.64
CA LYS A 283 -7.88 17.17 -24.02
C LYS A 283 -7.11 16.32 -25.02
N GLY A 284 -7.85 15.65 -25.90
CA GLY A 284 -7.27 14.71 -26.87
C GLY A 284 -6.86 13.35 -26.30
N VAL A 285 -7.02 13.10 -24.99
CA VAL A 285 -6.71 11.81 -24.36
C VAL A 285 -7.88 10.83 -24.55
N PRO A 286 -7.72 9.69 -25.25
CA PRO A 286 -8.74 8.65 -25.35
C PRO A 286 -8.78 7.77 -24.09
N HIS A 287 -9.88 7.04 -23.92
CA HIS A 287 -10.06 6.09 -22.80
C HIS A 287 -9.81 6.73 -21.44
N THR A 288 -10.67 7.69 -21.07
CA THR A 288 -10.59 8.36 -19.77
C THR A 288 -11.64 7.84 -18.80
N VAL A 289 -11.28 7.70 -17.53
CA VAL A 289 -12.22 7.51 -16.42
C VAL A 289 -12.14 8.72 -15.51
N ILE A 290 -13.29 9.32 -15.21
CA ILE A 290 -13.43 10.40 -14.23
C ILE A 290 -14.11 9.81 -12.99
N VAL A 291 -13.59 10.12 -11.80
CA VAL A 291 -14.17 9.73 -10.51
C VAL A 291 -14.25 10.96 -9.62
N VAL A 292 -15.37 11.17 -8.94
CA VAL A 292 -15.55 12.26 -7.97
C VAL A 292 -16.07 11.69 -6.66
N GLU A 293 -15.41 12.03 -5.56
CA GLU A 293 -16.00 11.97 -4.22
C GLU A 293 -16.59 13.35 -3.88
N THR A 294 -17.85 13.35 -3.45
CA THR A 294 -18.54 14.57 -2.99
C THR A 294 -18.41 14.73 -1.48
N LYS A 295 -18.66 15.95 -0.97
CA LYS A 295 -18.64 16.24 0.48
C LYS A 295 -19.68 15.47 1.31
N CYS A 296 -20.66 14.81 0.67
CA CYS A 296 -21.61 13.92 1.35
C CYS A 296 -21.24 12.42 1.24
N GLY A 297 -20.03 12.10 0.76
CA GLY A 297 -19.52 10.73 0.66
C GLY A 297 -20.03 9.94 -0.53
N LEU A 298 -20.70 10.58 -1.51
CA LEU A 298 -21.08 9.91 -2.76
C LEU A 298 -19.85 9.84 -3.67
N LYS A 299 -19.46 8.63 -4.07
CA LYS A 299 -18.46 8.40 -5.13
C LYS A 299 -19.16 8.07 -6.45
N ILE A 300 -18.99 8.93 -7.45
CA ILE A 300 -19.67 8.83 -8.75
C ILE A 300 -18.73 9.23 -9.88
N GLY A 301 -18.88 8.60 -11.05
CA GLY A 301 -17.97 8.82 -12.16
C GLY A 301 -18.49 8.37 -13.51
N GLY A 302 -17.64 8.55 -14.52
CA GLY A 302 -17.93 8.18 -15.91
C GLY A 302 -16.68 7.81 -16.69
N TYR A 303 -16.77 6.73 -17.45
CA TYR A 303 -15.77 6.34 -18.44
C TYR A 303 -16.18 6.82 -19.83
N SER A 304 -15.23 7.33 -20.62
CA SER A 304 -15.40 7.60 -22.06
C SER A 304 -14.27 6.99 -22.87
N SER A 305 -14.61 6.26 -23.95
CA SER A 305 -13.62 5.87 -24.96
C SER A 305 -13.12 7.04 -25.80
N THR A 306 -13.96 8.07 -25.95
CA THR A 306 -13.79 9.17 -26.90
C THR A 306 -13.13 10.38 -26.22
N PRO A 307 -12.05 10.96 -26.80
CA PRO A 307 -11.34 12.09 -26.20
C PRO A 307 -12.19 13.33 -25.95
N TRP A 308 -11.90 14.03 -24.86
CA TRP A 308 -12.47 15.34 -24.57
C TRP A 308 -11.88 16.43 -25.47
N LYS A 309 -12.71 17.37 -25.91
CA LYS A 309 -12.31 18.46 -26.83
C LYS A 309 -12.05 19.79 -26.11
N GLY A 310 -12.64 20.03 -24.95
CA GLY A 310 -12.54 21.29 -24.19
C GLY A 310 -13.17 22.51 -24.90
N THR A 311 -14.06 22.27 -25.87
CA THR A 311 -14.70 23.29 -26.71
C THR A 311 -16.14 22.91 -26.98
N TYR A 312 -17.01 23.89 -27.27
CA TYR A 312 -18.38 23.61 -27.70
C TYR A 312 -18.39 22.84 -29.01
N SER A 313 -18.77 21.56 -28.98
CA SER A 313 -18.70 20.70 -30.16
C SER A 313 -19.63 19.48 -30.10
N GLY A 314 -20.91 19.73 -29.79
CA GLY A 314 -22.00 18.78 -29.99
C GLY A 314 -21.89 17.49 -29.16
N TRP A 315 -22.63 16.47 -29.58
CA TRP A 315 -22.54 15.11 -29.04
C TRP A 315 -21.60 14.26 -29.88
N ASP A 316 -20.78 13.45 -29.20
CA ASP A 316 -19.96 12.42 -29.84
C ASP A 316 -20.43 11.01 -29.43
N ARG A 317 -20.19 10.06 -30.34
CA ARG A 317 -20.29 8.64 -30.04
C ARG A 317 -19.16 8.22 -29.10
N SER A 318 -19.47 7.41 -28.09
CA SER A 318 -18.50 6.85 -27.15
C SER A 318 -19.04 5.53 -26.59
N LYS A 319 -18.16 4.58 -26.24
CA LYS A 319 -18.50 3.42 -25.40
C LYS A 319 -18.65 3.83 -23.93
N ALA A 320 -19.28 4.96 -23.67
CA ALA A 320 -19.29 5.55 -22.34
C ALA A 320 -20.23 4.82 -21.40
N PHE A 321 -19.85 4.81 -20.12
CA PHE A 321 -20.71 4.33 -19.04
C PHE A 321 -20.52 5.20 -17.81
N LEU A 322 -21.62 5.42 -17.08
CA LEU A 322 -21.60 6.05 -15.76
C LEU A 322 -21.52 4.96 -14.69
N PHE A 323 -20.99 5.31 -13.53
CA PHE A 323 -20.93 4.40 -12.39
C PHE A 323 -21.02 5.13 -11.07
N VAL A 324 -21.51 4.41 -10.07
CA VAL A 324 -21.52 4.83 -8.67
C VAL A 324 -20.77 3.77 -7.88
N LEU A 325 -19.81 4.23 -7.09
CA LEU A 325 -19.01 3.43 -6.17
C LEU A 325 -19.57 3.62 -4.76
N ASN A 326 -19.69 2.53 -4.01
CA ASN A 326 -19.97 2.54 -2.58
C ASN A 326 -21.21 3.37 -2.16
N SER A 327 -22.33 3.19 -2.87
CA SER A 327 -23.62 3.72 -2.41
C SER A 327 -24.24 2.84 -1.31
N LYS A 328 -25.27 3.33 -0.62
CA LYS A 328 -26.11 2.51 0.29
C LYS A 328 -26.79 1.31 -0.40
N GLU A 329 -26.77 1.26 -1.74
CA GLU A 329 -27.31 0.18 -2.57
C GLU A 329 -26.19 -0.63 -3.28
N GLY A 330 -24.92 -0.40 -2.91
CA GLY A 330 -23.73 -1.03 -3.49
C GLY A 330 -23.12 -0.24 -4.65
N CYS A 331 -22.16 -0.87 -5.35
CA CYS A 331 -21.55 -0.34 -6.57
C CYS A 331 -22.36 -0.76 -7.81
N PHE A 332 -22.64 0.17 -8.72
CA PHE A 332 -23.36 -0.12 -9.97
C PHE A 332 -22.88 0.70 -11.16
N LYS A 333 -23.04 0.14 -12.37
CA LYS A 333 -22.71 0.76 -13.66
C LYS A 333 -23.97 0.94 -14.50
N VAL A 334 -24.02 2.02 -15.27
CA VAL A 334 -25.11 2.38 -16.19
C VAL A 334 -24.53 2.65 -17.58
N LYS A 335 -25.03 1.94 -18.60
CA LYS A 335 -24.64 2.16 -20.01
C LYS A 335 -25.73 2.96 -20.74
N LEU A 336 -25.38 3.54 -21.90
CA LEU A 336 -26.27 4.28 -22.79
C LEU A 336 -26.12 3.78 -24.24
N THR A 337 -27.16 3.98 -25.06
CA THR A 337 -27.11 3.80 -26.51
C THR A 337 -26.10 4.75 -27.16
N PRO A 338 -25.12 4.27 -27.94
CA PRO A 338 -23.83 4.94 -28.13
C PRO A 338 -23.82 6.20 -29.02
N GLU A 339 -24.98 6.72 -29.44
CA GLU A 339 -25.06 7.80 -30.43
C GLU A 339 -24.88 9.21 -29.87
N LYS A 340 -25.28 9.44 -28.60
CA LYS A 340 -25.17 10.72 -27.89
C LYS A 340 -24.55 10.54 -26.50
N ALA A 341 -23.44 9.82 -26.47
CA ALA A 341 -22.88 9.28 -25.24
C ALA A 341 -22.23 10.36 -24.34
N ILE A 342 -21.50 11.28 -24.95
CA ILE A 342 -20.87 12.44 -24.29
C ILE A 342 -21.23 13.72 -25.03
N PHE A 343 -21.23 14.85 -24.32
CA PHE A 343 -21.47 16.18 -24.86
C PHE A 343 -20.27 17.09 -24.59
N HIS A 344 -19.77 17.77 -25.62
CA HIS A 344 -18.55 18.59 -25.54
C HIS A 344 -18.87 20.05 -25.25
N VAL A 345 -18.45 20.53 -24.07
CA VAL A 345 -18.51 21.93 -23.64
C VAL A 345 -17.17 22.38 -23.06
N LYS A 346 -17.00 23.70 -22.89
CA LYS A 346 -15.84 24.29 -22.22
C LYS A 346 -15.89 24.28 -20.68
N HIS A 347 -17.01 23.89 -20.08
CA HIS A 347 -17.28 24.02 -18.64
C HIS A 347 -16.97 22.77 -17.82
N GLY A 348 -16.64 21.66 -18.48
CA GLY A 348 -16.32 20.38 -17.84
C GLY A 348 -16.91 19.18 -18.59
N PRO A 349 -16.70 17.96 -18.09
CA PRO A 349 -17.20 16.74 -18.71
C PRO A 349 -18.72 16.63 -18.57
N ARG A 350 -19.40 16.23 -19.66
CA ARG A 350 -20.85 16.00 -19.69
C ARG A 350 -21.19 14.68 -20.39
N PHE A 351 -22.07 13.91 -19.78
CA PHE A 351 -22.54 12.62 -20.26
C PHE A 351 -24.05 12.67 -20.50
N GLY A 352 -24.48 12.24 -21.69
CA GLY A 352 -25.89 12.13 -22.08
C GLY A 352 -26.44 13.28 -22.93
N GLU A 353 -27.75 13.24 -23.15
CA GLU A 353 -28.50 14.20 -23.97
C GLU A 353 -28.99 15.42 -23.14
N ASP A 354 -29.73 16.32 -23.78
CA ASP A 354 -30.34 17.53 -23.19
C ASP A 354 -30.95 17.26 -21.81
N GLY A 355 -30.31 17.83 -20.78
CA GLY A 355 -30.70 17.69 -19.38
C GLY A 355 -29.72 16.96 -18.48
N GLU A 356 -28.59 16.51 -19.01
CA GLU A 356 -27.38 16.06 -18.29
C GLU A 356 -27.66 14.95 -17.27
N ASP A 357 -27.50 13.70 -17.71
CA ASP A 357 -27.57 12.54 -16.82
C ASP A 357 -26.44 12.58 -15.78
N PHE A 358 -25.25 13.04 -16.18
CA PHE A 358 -24.14 13.37 -15.30
C PHE A 358 -23.27 14.49 -15.89
N SER A 359 -22.95 15.49 -15.08
CA SER A 359 -22.00 16.55 -15.45
C SER A 359 -21.25 17.08 -14.23
N ILE A 360 -20.07 17.64 -14.50
CA ILE A 360 -19.24 18.31 -13.51
C ILE A 360 -18.89 19.69 -14.10
N ASP A 361 -19.10 20.74 -13.31
CA ASP A 361 -18.55 22.07 -13.58
C ASP A 361 -18.11 22.75 -12.28
N GLU A 362 -17.67 24.01 -12.36
CA GLU A 362 -17.13 24.79 -11.23
C GLU A 362 -18.13 24.95 -10.06
N SER A 363 -19.43 24.72 -10.30
CA SER A 363 -20.47 24.73 -9.28
C SER A 363 -20.53 23.42 -8.48
N GLY A 364 -20.11 22.31 -9.09
CA GLY A 364 -20.09 20.97 -8.48
C GLY A 364 -20.54 19.86 -9.44
N VAL A 365 -21.05 18.77 -8.84
CA VAL A 365 -21.52 17.58 -9.56
C VAL A 365 -23.04 17.59 -9.69
N TYR A 366 -23.52 17.48 -10.92
CA TYR A 366 -24.93 17.37 -11.26
C TYR A 366 -25.27 15.96 -11.74
N VAL A 367 -26.45 15.48 -11.35
CA VAL A 367 -26.95 14.14 -11.71
C VAL A 367 -28.41 14.27 -12.11
N GLN A 368 -28.75 13.87 -13.35
CA GLN A 368 -30.09 13.99 -13.92
C GLN A 368 -30.75 15.37 -13.65
N HIS A 369 -30.05 16.45 -14.02
CA HIS A 369 -30.38 17.82 -13.62
C HIS A 369 -31.72 18.31 -14.23
N CYS A 370 -31.99 18.05 -15.52
CA CYS A 370 -33.25 18.46 -16.16
C CYS A 370 -34.13 17.28 -16.59
N VAL A 371 -35.12 16.94 -15.76
CA VAL A 371 -36.05 15.83 -16.01
C VAL A 371 -37.04 16.10 -17.17
N LYS A 372 -37.10 17.33 -17.70
CA LYS A 372 -38.14 17.77 -18.67
C LYS A 372 -38.02 17.20 -20.08
N TYR A 373 -36.84 16.76 -20.52
CA TYR A 373 -36.61 16.30 -21.90
C TYR A 373 -36.55 14.77 -21.99
N VAL A 374 -37.47 14.16 -22.74
CA VAL A 374 -37.59 12.70 -22.89
C VAL A 374 -36.65 12.19 -23.99
N GLY A 375 -35.35 12.45 -23.82
CA GLY A 375 -34.28 11.97 -24.69
C GLY A 375 -33.80 10.56 -24.36
N THR A 376 -32.82 10.08 -25.12
CA THR A 376 -32.04 8.88 -24.83
C THR A 376 -31.15 9.09 -23.61
N ARG A 377 -31.54 8.50 -22.47
CA ARG A 377 -30.85 8.65 -21.16
C ARG A 377 -30.04 7.42 -20.78
N TYR A 378 -28.99 7.62 -20.00
CA TYR A 378 -28.31 6.53 -19.27
C TYR A 378 -29.35 5.75 -18.44
N GLU A 379 -29.56 4.48 -18.80
CA GLU A 379 -30.78 3.76 -18.41
C GLU A 379 -30.72 3.23 -16.98
N THR A 380 -31.16 3.99 -15.96
CA THR A 380 -31.65 3.39 -14.70
C THR A 380 -32.71 4.21 -13.95
N ARG A 381 -33.50 3.49 -13.15
CA ARG A 381 -34.27 4.05 -12.01
C ARG A 381 -33.40 4.37 -10.79
N GLN A 382 -32.14 3.94 -10.77
CA GLN A 382 -31.22 4.06 -9.62
C GLN A 382 -30.59 5.45 -9.54
N LEU A 383 -30.05 5.98 -10.65
CA LEU A 383 -29.51 7.35 -10.70
C LEU A 383 -30.55 8.41 -10.29
N ARG A 384 -31.84 8.15 -10.49
CA ARG A 384 -32.94 9.04 -10.07
C ARG A 384 -32.99 9.28 -8.56
N LYS A 385 -32.45 8.38 -7.73
CA LYS A 385 -32.33 8.57 -6.27
C LYS A 385 -31.22 9.55 -5.88
N LEU A 386 -30.27 9.78 -6.79
CA LEU A 386 -29.15 10.71 -6.67
C LEU A 386 -29.39 12.00 -7.48
N SER A 387 -30.60 12.19 -8.03
CA SER A 387 -30.88 13.31 -8.92
C SER A 387 -30.86 14.64 -8.16
N THR A 388 -30.06 15.58 -8.64
CA THR A 388 -30.03 16.96 -8.12
C THR A 388 -31.28 17.74 -8.52
N GLY A 389 -31.95 17.34 -9.63
CA GLY A 389 -33.09 18.06 -10.19
C GLY A 389 -32.76 19.54 -10.42
N PHE A 390 -33.66 20.45 -10.05
CA PHE A 390 -33.40 21.90 -10.04
C PHE A 390 -32.80 22.41 -8.71
N GLY A 391 -32.23 21.53 -7.89
CA GLY A 391 -31.58 21.88 -6.62
C GLY A 391 -30.08 22.16 -6.78
N GLU A 392 -29.43 22.46 -5.65
CA GLU A 392 -27.98 22.66 -5.59
C GLU A 392 -27.20 21.41 -6.04
N PRO A 393 -26.05 21.58 -6.73
CA PRO A 393 -25.15 20.47 -7.07
C PRO A 393 -24.52 19.86 -5.81
N TYR A 394 -24.02 18.62 -5.93
CA TYR A 394 -23.15 18.08 -4.90
C TYR A 394 -21.78 18.77 -4.94
N SER A 395 -21.36 19.35 -3.81
CA SER A 395 -20.02 19.92 -3.69
C SER A 395 -18.95 18.84 -3.84
N VAL A 396 -17.96 19.08 -4.69
CA VAL A 396 -16.76 18.24 -4.83
C VAL A 396 -15.97 18.22 -3.50
N LYS A 397 -15.49 17.05 -3.11
CA LYS A 397 -14.44 16.86 -2.09
C LYS A 397 -13.11 16.53 -2.75
N ALA A 398 -13.12 15.62 -3.73
CA ALA A 398 -11.98 15.29 -4.56
C ALA A 398 -12.46 14.76 -5.92
N ILE A 399 -11.72 15.07 -6.99
CA ILE A 399 -11.88 14.52 -8.34
C ILE A 399 -10.56 13.91 -8.80
N GLU A 400 -10.65 12.76 -9.45
CA GLU A 400 -9.55 12.11 -10.15
C GLU A 400 -9.95 11.82 -11.60
N LEU A 401 -8.96 11.87 -12.48
CA LEU A 401 -9.04 11.51 -13.88
C LEU A 401 -7.91 10.53 -14.20
N TYR A 402 -8.29 9.39 -14.74
CA TYR A 402 -7.40 8.32 -15.17
C TYR A 402 -7.43 8.16 -16.69
N LYS A 403 -6.28 7.85 -17.28
CA LYS A 403 -6.15 7.25 -18.60
C LYS A 403 -6.11 5.74 -18.45
N VAL A 404 -6.96 5.01 -19.16
CA VAL A 404 -6.87 3.56 -19.26
C VAL A 404 -5.80 3.21 -20.30
N ILE A 405 -4.76 2.50 -19.87
CA ILE A 405 -3.70 1.95 -20.73
C ILE A 405 -4.23 0.67 -21.39
N ARG A 406 -3.55 0.15 -22.42
CA ARG A 406 -3.83 -1.16 -23.01
C ARG A 406 -2.62 -2.07 -22.91
N SER A 407 -2.82 -3.35 -22.57
CA SER A 407 -1.75 -4.34 -22.38
C SER A 407 -0.91 -4.62 -23.62
N ASN A 408 -1.34 -4.22 -24.83
CA ASN A 408 -0.52 -4.36 -26.04
C ASN A 408 0.77 -3.51 -26.02
N ASP A 409 0.92 -2.57 -25.07
CA ASP A 409 2.15 -1.80 -24.86
C ASP A 409 3.08 -2.43 -23.77
N LEU A 410 2.74 -3.62 -23.25
CA LEU A 410 3.56 -4.40 -22.32
C LEU A 410 3.77 -5.83 -22.85
N THR A 411 4.96 -6.38 -22.69
CA THR A 411 5.31 -7.72 -23.20
C THR A 411 4.48 -8.82 -22.54
N GLU A 412 3.79 -9.63 -23.35
CA GLU A 412 3.03 -10.79 -22.85
C GLU A 412 3.97 -11.86 -22.26
N GLU A 413 3.97 -12.02 -20.93
CA GLU A 413 4.45 -13.28 -20.34
C GLU A 413 3.73 -13.76 -19.05
N ASP A 414 2.82 -12.98 -18.44
CA ASP A 414 2.16 -13.35 -17.15
C ASP A 414 0.61 -13.45 -17.16
N SER A 415 -0.06 -13.32 -18.31
CA SER A 415 -1.53 -13.23 -18.39
C SER A 415 -2.28 -14.57 -18.20
N LEU A 416 -1.60 -15.69 -17.93
CA LEU A 416 -2.13 -17.05 -18.13
C LEU A 416 -2.34 -17.89 -16.85
N ALA A 417 -3.07 -17.33 -15.87
CA ALA A 417 -3.69 -18.12 -14.79
C ALA A 417 -4.99 -17.48 -14.24
N ALA A 418 -6.01 -17.32 -15.10
CA ALA A 418 -7.36 -16.96 -14.66
C ALA A 418 -8.07 -18.14 -13.97
N PHE A 419 -8.84 -17.85 -12.92
CA PHE A 419 -9.45 -18.84 -12.01
C PHE A 419 -10.62 -19.62 -12.66
N ASN A 420 -10.30 -20.61 -13.50
CA ASN A 420 -11.21 -21.22 -14.48
C ASN A 420 -12.20 -22.27 -13.91
N ILE A 421 -12.58 -22.16 -12.63
CA ILE A 421 -13.64 -22.98 -12.02
C ILE A 421 -14.95 -22.19 -12.08
N LYS A 422 -15.93 -22.72 -12.83
CA LYS A 422 -17.28 -22.16 -12.91
C LYS A 422 -18.13 -22.57 -11.69
N PRO A 423 -19.06 -21.71 -11.22
CA PRO A 423 -20.03 -22.08 -10.19
C PRO A 423 -20.82 -23.33 -10.57
N THR A 424 -21.09 -24.20 -9.60
CA THR A 424 -21.88 -25.42 -9.82
C THR A 424 -23.37 -25.19 -9.54
N THR A 425 -24.21 -25.78 -10.38
CA THR A 425 -25.66 -25.91 -10.21
C THR A 425 -26.11 -27.38 -10.12
N SER A 426 -25.19 -28.34 -10.24
CA SER A 426 -25.48 -29.76 -10.43
C SER A 426 -25.83 -30.53 -9.15
N PHE A 427 -25.75 -29.90 -7.98
CA PHE A 427 -26.05 -30.54 -6.69
C PHE A 427 -27.32 -29.96 -6.05
N THR A 428 -27.64 -30.38 -4.82
CA THR A 428 -28.74 -29.75 -4.06
C THR A 428 -28.44 -28.27 -3.81
N PRO A 429 -29.46 -27.39 -3.67
CA PRO A 429 -29.24 -25.95 -3.50
C PRO A 429 -28.31 -25.58 -2.33
N GLN A 430 -28.38 -26.34 -1.23
CA GLN A 430 -27.51 -26.16 -0.07
C GLN A 430 -26.03 -26.49 -0.38
N ILE A 431 -25.77 -27.59 -1.09
CA ILE A 431 -24.42 -28.00 -1.49
C ILE A 431 -23.85 -27.01 -2.52
N ASN A 432 -24.64 -26.62 -3.54
CA ASN A 432 -24.23 -25.60 -4.50
C ASN A 432 -23.86 -24.29 -3.80
N ARG A 433 -24.68 -23.82 -2.84
CA ARG A 433 -24.41 -22.60 -2.06
C ARG A 433 -23.10 -22.69 -1.28
N ALA A 434 -22.83 -23.80 -0.61
CA ALA A 434 -21.59 -23.99 0.15
C ALA A 434 -20.35 -24.05 -0.76
N LEU A 435 -20.41 -24.81 -1.85
CA LEU A 435 -19.31 -24.95 -2.80
C LEU A 435 -19.02 -23.63 -3.54
N ASN A 436 -20.06 -22.91 -3.96
CA ASN A 436 -19.91 -21.62 -4.63
C ASN A 436 -19.45 -20.52 -3.64
N LYS A 437 -19.81 -20.59 -2.36
CA LYS A 437 -19.23 -19.70 -1.33
C LYS A 437 -17.73 -19.95 -1.17
N LYS A 438 -17.28 -21.23 -1.06
CA LYS A 438 -15.85 -21.55 -1.00
C LYS A 438 -15.12 -21.06 -2.26
N LEU A 439 -15.71 -21.27 -3.45
CA LEU A 439 -15.16 -20.79 -4.71
C LEU A 439 -14.93 -19.26 -4.70
N GLU A 440 -15.88 -18.49 -4.15
CA GLU A 440 -15.77 -17.03 -4.10
C GLU A 440 -14.71 -16.56 -3.10
N SER A 441 -14.67 -17.14 -1.89
CA SER A 441 -13.61 -16.83 -0.91
C SER A 441 -12.20 -17.18 -1.43
N LEU A 442 -12.04 -18.21 -2.26
CA LEU A 442 -10.76 -18.51 -2.90
C LEU A 442 -10.38 -17.48 -3.99
N ARG A 443 -11.35 -16.91 -4.71
CA ARG A 443 -11.10 -15.80 -5.65
C ARG A 443 -10.64 -14.55 -4.93
N GLU A 444 -11.31 -14.22 -3.83
CA GLU A 444 -10.97 -13.09 -2.97
C GLU A 444 -9.55 -13.23 -2.41
N ALA A 445 -9.21 -14.40 -1.84
CA ALA A 445 -7.88 -14.70 -1.33
C ALA A 445 -6.79 -14.64 -2.43
N LEU A 446 -7.04 -15.22 -3.61
CA LEU A 446 -6.11 -15.11 -4.74
C LEU A 446 -5.93 -13.64 -5.17
N GLY A 447 -6.99 -12.84 -5.16
CA GLY A 447 -6.93 -11.41 -5.46
C GLY A 447 -6.14 -10.63 -4.41
N GLN A 448 -6.25 -10.98 -3.12
CA GLN A 448 -5.43 -10.41 -2.04
C GLN A 448 -3.95 -10.75 -2.24
N VAL A 449 -3.61 -12.03 -2.39
CA VAL A 449 -2.22 -12.48 -2.60
C VAL A 449 -1.58 -11.78 -3.81
N LYS A 450 -2.29 -11.70 -4.95
CA LYS A 450 -1.81 -10.99 -6.15
C LYS A 450 -1.54 -9.51 -5.91
N ARG A 451 -2.39 -8.82 -5.13
CA ARG A 451 -2.15 -7.42 -4.76
C ARG A 451 -0.95 -7.27 -3.83
N MET A 452 -0.75 -8.18 -2.88
CA MET A 452 0.40 -8.14 -1.97
C MET A 452 1.73 -8.48 -2.68
N GLU A 453 1.71 -9.39 -3.66
CA GLU A 453 2.85 -9.67 -4.54
C GLU A 453 3.24 -8.43 -5.36
N ALA A 454 2.26 -7.77 -6.01
CA ALA A 454 2.49 -6.54 -6.78
C ALA A 454 2.95 -5.37 -5.89
N SER A 455 2.31 -5.17 -4.73
CA SER A 455 2.69 -4.16 -3.73
C SER A 455 4.15 -4.31 -3.32
N LEU A 456 4.61 -5.53 -3.00
CA LEU A 456 6.01 -5.77 -2.62
C LEU A 456 7.01 -5.40 -3.74
N GLU A 457 6.64 -5.58 -5.00
CA GLU A 457 7.48 -5.22 -6.15
C GLU A 457 7.49 -3.71 -6.42
N GLU A 458 6.33 -3.05 -6.32
CA GLU A 458 6.20 -1.59 -6.38
C GLU A 458 6.94 -0.91 -5.23
N GLU A 459 6.81 -1.43 -4.00
CA GLU A 459 7.51 -0.97 -2.79
C GLU A 459 9.03 -1.08 -2.93
N ASN A 460 9.55 -2.24 -3.36
CA ASN A 460 10.99 -2.38 -3.57
C ASN A 460 11.50 -1.44 -4.67
N ALA A 461 10.76 -1.30 -5.78
CA ALA A 461 11.12 -0.37 -6.86
C ALA A 461 11.08 1.10 -6.41
N PHE A 462 10.13 1.47 -5.55
CA PHE A 462 10.03 2.79 -4.93
C PHE A 462 11.24 3.06 -4.02
N VAL A 463 11.55 2.15 -3.08
CA VAL A 463 12.68 2.27 -2.15
C VAL A 463 14.01 2.34 -2.93
N ASP A 464 14.22 1.43 -3.88
CA ASP A 464 15.40 1.45 -4.74
C ASP A 464 15.50 2.77 -5.54
N THR A 465 14.37 3.39 -5.91
CA THR A 465 14.35 4.67 -6.64
C THR A 465 14.60 5.88 -5.74
N LEU A 466 14.00 5.92 -4.56
CA LEU A 466 14.16 7.00 -3.58
C LEU A 466 15.60 7.07 -3.04
N PHE A 467 16.26 5.91 -2.90
CA PHE A 467 17.59 5.80 -2.29
C PHE A 467 18.71 5.38 -3.27
N ARG A 468 18.56 5.57 -4.59
CA ARG A 468 19.59 5.22 -5.62
C ARG A 468 20.99 5.76 -5.33
N SER A 469 21.09 6.89 -4.61
CA SER A 469 22.34 7.55 -4.26
C SER A 469 22.68 7.40 -2.77
N ASN A 470 22.70 6.16 -2.26
CA ASN A 470 22.92 5.85 -0.84
C ASN A 470 24.38 6.05 -0.35
N ASP A 471 25.15 6.94 -0.98
CA ASP A 471 26.51 7.25 -0.53
C ASP A 471 26.43 8.24 0.64
N CYS A 472 26.75 7.77 1.85
CA CYS A 472 26.84 8.60 3.05
C CYS A 472 27.95 9.67 2.95
N ASN A 473 28.88 9.55 1.99
CA ASN A 473 29.86 10.59 1.67
C ASN A 473 29.26 11.76 0.85
N ASP A 474 28.06 11.60 0.27
CA ASP A 474 27.30 12.68 -0.39
C ASP A 474 26.51 13.54 0.62
N LEU A 475 26.53 13.21 1.93
CA LEU A 475 25.81 13.96 2.96
C LEU A 475 26.53 15.24 3.40
N VAL A 476 25.80 16.36 3.35
CA VAL A 476 26.28 17.70 3.70
C VAL A 476 25.51 18.23 4.91
N LYS A 477 26.24 18.56 5.98
CA LYS A 477 25.75 19.31 7.15
C LYS A 477 25.96 20.80 6.88
N LEU A 478 24.90 21.59 6.91
CA LEU A 478 24.91 23.03 6.68
C LEU A 478 24.63 23.75 8.01
N ASN A 479 25.41 24.78 8.32
CA ASN A 479 25.12 25.72 9.40
C ASN A 479 24.60 27.01 8.77
N VAL A 480 23.29 27.17 8.73
CA VAL A 480 22.65 28.37 8.19
C VAL A 480 22.40 29.35 9.33
N SER A 481 23.28 30.33 9.51
CA SER A 481 23.21 31.34 10.58
C SER A 481 22.85 30.79 11.98
N GLY A 482 23.43 29.66 12.38
CA GLY A 482 23.18 28.97 13.66
C GLY A 482 22.10 27.87 13.62
N THR A 483 21.34 27.75 12.53
CA THR A 483 20.39 26.66 12.31
C THR A 483 21.06 25.53 11.55
N THR A 484 21.07 24.31 12.11
CA THR A 484 21.60 23.14 11.40
C THR A 484 20.57 22.62 10.39
N MET A 485 21.03 22.33 9.19
CA MET A 485 20.28 21.62 8.14
C MET A 485 21.15 20.51 7.57
N MET A 486 20.56 19.48 6.97
CA MET A 486 21.29 18.39 6.34
C MET A 486 20.64 17.98 5.02
N THR A 487 21.45 17.70 4.01
CA THR A 487 20.98 17.37 2.66
C THR A 487 22.01 16.54 1.91
N HIS A 488 21.62 15.90 0.80
CA HIS A 488 22.60 15.39 -0.14
C HIS A 488 23.21 16.53 -0.96
N ARG A 489 24.50 16.42 -1.24
CA ARG A 489 25.23 17.28 -2.17
C ARG A 489 24.63 17.23 -3.59
N SER A 490 24.13 16.07 -4.01
CA SER A 490 23.35 15.92 -5.24
C SER A 490 22.05 16.76 -5.27
N THR A 491 21.45 17.09 -4.13
CA THR A 491 20.33 18.04 -4.01
C THR A 491 20.79 19.50 -4.22
N LEU A 492 21.93 19.88 -3.63
CA LEU A 492 22.53 21.21 -3.81
C LEU A 492 23.01 21.47 -5.25
N ARG A 493 23.25 20.41 -6.04
CA ARG A 493 23.67 20.47 -7.45
C ARG A 493 22.53 20.36 -8.48
N GLN A 494 21.25 20.30 -8.07
CA GLN A 494 20.11 20.13 -9.01
C GLN A 494 20.01 21.25 -10.07
N VAL A 495 20.45 22.47 -9.75
CA VAL A 495 20.49 23.59 -10.69
C VAL A 495 21.95 23.90 -11.06
N LYS A 496 22.39 23.37 -12.21
CA LYS A 496 23.82 23.25 -12.58
C LYS A 496 24.62 24.55 -12.55
N ASP A 497 24.03 25.67 -12.96
CA ASP A 497 24.74 26.97 -13.05
C ASP A 497 24.53 27.85 -11.80
N SER A 498 23.96 27.30 -10.73
CA SER A 498 23.77 28.01 -9.46
C SER A 498 25.08 28.16 -8.68
N VAL A 499 25.13 29.15 -7.79
CA VAL A 499 26.24 29.34 -6.84
C VAL A 499 26.38 28.10 -5.94
N LEU A 500 25.27 27.48 -5.54
CA LEU A 500 25.28 26.23 -4.77
C LEU A 500 25.92 25.09 -5.56
N ALA A 501 25.50 24.85 -6.80
CA ALA A 501 26.08 23.80 -7.62
C ALA A 501 27.59 24.00 -7.85
N SER A 502 28.05 25.25 -7.96
CA SER A 502 29.49 25.55 -8.04
C SER A 502 30.21 25.38 -6.70
N GLN A 503 29.64 25.80 -5.58
CA GLN A 503 30.23 25.68 -4.24
C GLN A 503 30.42 24.20 -3.85
N PHE A 504 29.49 23.35 -4.28
CA PHE A 504 29.48 21.92 -4.01
C PHE A 504 29.98 21.07 -5.21
N ASP A 505 30.67 21.67 -6.18
CA ASP A 505 31.24 20.97 -7.34
C ASP A 505 32.44 20.07 -6.98
N ASP A 506 32.70 18.99 -7.74
CA ASP A 506 33.77 18.01 -7.45
C ASP A 506 35.17 18.64 -7.43
N SER A 507 35.38 19.73 -8.17
CA SER A 507 36.65 20.46 -8.23
C SER A 507 36.89 21.43 -7.07
N LYS A 508 35.84 21.84 -6.35
CA LYS A 508 35.88 22.86 -5.29
C LYS A 508 35.51 22.33 -3.91
N TRP A 509 34.63 21.33 -3.87
CA TRP A 509 34.30 20.55 -2.69
C TRP A 509 35.37 19.49 -2.43
N THR A 510 36.63 19.92 -2.37
CA THR A 510 37.68 19.16 -1.68
C THR A 510 37.28 19.11 -0.21
N GLN A 511 36.89 17.92 0.27
CA GLN A 511 36.41 17.60 1.63
C GLN A 511 36.64 18.73 2.65
N GLN A 512 35.55 19.26 3.22
CA GLN A 512 35.60 20.38 4.17
C GLN A 512 36.14 20.00 5.57
N VAL A 513 37.02 19.00 5.63
CA VAL A 513 37.72 18.54 6.84
C VAL A 513 39.18 18.31 6.45
N THR A 514 40.11 18.83 7.24
CA THR A 514 41.37 18.10 7.49
C THR A 514 41.00 16.84 8.27
N SER A 515 40.43 15.87 7.56
CA SER A 515 39.71 14.77 8.19
C SER A 515 40.68 13.86 8.92
N VAL A 516 40.24 13.34 10.06
CA VAL A 516 40.92 12.17 10.62
C VAL A 516 40.94 11.05 9.58
N LYS A 517 39.92 10.95 8.70
CA LYS A 517 39.91 10.04 7.54
C LYS A 517 41.07 10.22 6.54
N THR A 518 41.81 11.33 6.55
CA THR A 518 42.98 11.53 5.66
C THR A 518 44.32 11.35 6.40
N TRP A 519 44.32 11.02 7.68
CA TRP A 519 45.56 10.82 8.44
C TRP A 519 46.24 9.50 8.06
N THR A 520 47.53 9.61 7.77
CA THR A 520 48.45 8.49 7.64
C THR A 520 48.68 7.80 9.00
N PRO A 521 49.17 6.54 9.03
CA PRO A 521 49.49 5.86 10.29
C PRO A 521 50.52 6.60 11.16
N ALA A 522 51.44 7.34 10.53
CA ALA A 522 52.41 8.17 11.24
C ALA A 522 51.77 9.40 11.93
N GLU A 523 50.74 10.00 11.31
CA GLU A 523 49.96 11.10 11.91
C GLU A 523 49.03 10.60 13.01
N VAL A 524 48.41 9.43 12.84
CA VAL A 524 47.66 8.73 13.90
C VAL A 524 48.56 8.45 15.11
N ALA A 525 49.76 7.92 14.88
CA ALA A 525 50.72 7.67 15.94
C ALA A 525 51.28 8.96 16.57
N GLY A 526 51.41 10.05 15.78
CA GLY A 526 51.74 11.39 16.26
C GLY A 526 50.71 11.89 17.27
N TRP A 527 49.44 11.97 16.85
CA TRP A 527 48.32 12.33 17.72
C TRP A 527 48.23 11.46 18.98
N MET A 528 48.52 10.16 18.84
CA MET A 528 48.48 9.22 19.95
C MET A 528 49.55 9.50 21.03
N ARG A 529 50.73 10.00 20.64
CA ARG A 529 51.81 10.42 21.55
C ARG A 529 51.49 11.72 22.30
N ASP A 530 50.67 12.58 21.71
CA ASP A 530 50.25 13.85 22.32
C ASP A 530 49.12 13.67 23.36
N LEU A 531 48.58 12.45 23.56
CA LEU A 531 47.52 12.17 24.52
C LEU A 531 48.04 11.98 25.95
N GLU A 532 47.81 13.00 26.78
CA GLU A 532 48.17 12.98 28.20
C GLU A 532 47.59 11.77 28.96
N GLY A 533 48.47 11.00 29.62
CA GLY A 533 48.10 9.81 30.40
C GLY A 533 48.13 8.47 29.64
N VAL A 534 48.41 8.46 28.34
CA VAL A 534 48.59 7.23 27.55
C VAL A 534 50.08 6.92 27.32
N PRO A 535 50.55 5.65 27.44
CA PRO A 535 51.94 5.30 27.14
C PRO A 535 52.28 5.32 25.64
N ASP A 536 53.47 5.81 25.28
CA ASP A 536 54.00 5.86 23.90
C ASP A 536 53.99 4.49 23.18
N GLU A 537 54.12 3.39 23.92
CA GLU A 537 54.03 2.02 23.41
C GLU A 537 52.74 1.78 22.60
N VAL A 538 51.65 2.45 22.97
CA VAL A 538 50.35 2.36 22.29
C VAL A 538 50.38 3.04 20.92
N ALA A 539 51.10 4.16 20.78
CA ALA A 539 51.32 4.78 19.48
C ALA A 539 52.11 3.84 18.56
N GLY A 540 53.13 3.17 19.10
CA GLY A 540 53.89 2.13 18.39
C GLY A 540 53.05 0.92 17.97
N ILE A 541 52.02 0.55 18.74
CA ILE A 541 51.04 -0.49 18.34
C ILE A 541 50.21 -0.03 17.14
N LEU A 542 49.65 1.18 17.17
CA LEU A 542 48.85 1.71 16.05
C LEU A 542 49.70 1.88 14.78
N GLU A 543 50.91 2.41 14.91
CA GLU A 543 51.87 2.61 13.81
C GLU A 543 52.29 1.28 13.18
N LYS A 544 52.57 0.25 14.00
CA LYS A 544 52.96 -1.09 13.54
C LYS A 544 51.82 -1.86 12.85
N ASN A 545 50.57 -1.63 13.24
CA ASN A 545 49.39 -2.21 12.60
C ASN A 545 48.88 -1.36 11.42
N GLU A 546 49.65 -0.35 10.99
CA GLU A 546 49.34 0.56 9.87
C GLU A 546 47.96 1.23 9.97
N ILE A 547 47.47 1.47 11.21
CA ILE A 547 46.14 2.02 11.47
C ILE A 547 46.03 3.44 10.89
N THR A 548 45.26 3.56 9.81
CA THR A 548 44.91 4.85 9.20
C THR A 548 43.91 5.59 10.07
N GLY A 549 43.76 6.90 9.86
CA GLY A 549 42.76 7.65 10.62
C GLY A 549 41.30 7.33 10.25
N VAL A 550 41.04 6.63 9.13
CA VAL A 550 39.72 6.02 8.85
C VAL A 550 39.44 4.88 9.80
N GLU A 551 40.44 4.02 10.06
CA GLU A 551 40.30 2.89 10.97
C GLU A 551 40.23 3.38 12.42
N LEU A 552 41.09 4.35 12.79
CA LEU A 552 41.12 4.97 14.12
C LEU A 552 39.72 5.43 14.60
N ILE A 553 38.97 6.15 13.76
CA ILE A 553 37.64 6.66 14.15
C ILE A 553 36.60 5.56 14.31
N ASN A 554 36.83 4.37 13.74
CA ASN A 554 35.93 3.22 13.81
C ASN A 554 36.30 2.23 14.93
N LEU A 555 37.48 2.34 15.56
CA LEU A 555 37.86 1.50 16.70
C LEU A 555 36.93 1.73 17.90
N GLY A 556 36.23 0.68 18.30
CA GLY A 556 35.47 0.61 19.54
C GLY A 556 36.30 0.09 20.71
N LYS A 557 35.62 -0.27 21.81
CA LYS A 557 36.29 -0.73 23.04
C LYS A 557 36.82 -2.15 22.96
N ASP A 558 36.32 -2.96 22.03
CA ASP A 558 36.65 -4.38 21.93
C ASP A 558 37.77 -4.59 20.91
N GLU A 559 37.72 -3.86 19.78
CA GLU A 559 38.77 -3.75 18.78
C GLU A 559 40.09 -3.22 19.38
N LEU A 560 40.01 -2.25 20.30
CA LEU A 560 41.19 -1.79 21.06
C LEU A 560 41.82 -2.90 21.92
N LYS A 561 41.02 -3.81 22.49
CA LYS A 561 41.54 -4.96 23.24
C LYS A 561 42.17 -5.99 22.32
N GLU A 562 41.57 -6.23 21.14
CA GLU A 562 42.09 -7.14 20.11
C GLU A 562 43.44 -6.66 19.54
N LEU A 563 43.63 -5.35 19.41
CA LEU A 563 44.94 -4.72 19.12
C LEU A 563 45.97 -4.86 20.28
N GLY A 564 45.62 -5.51 21.39
CA GLY A 564 46.50 -5.75 22.55
C GLY A 564 46.49 -4.64 23.59
N ILE A 565 45.67 -3.59 23.44
CA ILE A 565 45.59 -2.46 24.37
C ILE A 565 44.67 -2.84 25.52
N THR A 566 45.22 -3.49 26.55
CA THR A 566 44.44 -4.12 27.63
C THR A 566 44.23 -3.25 28.88
N ARG A 567 45.00 -2.15 29.06
CA ARG A 567 44.92 -1.30 30.27
C ARG A 567 43.58 -0.53 30.31
N PRO A 568 42.66 -0.77 31.26
CA PRO A 568 41.31 -0.20 31.20
C PRO A 568 41.26 1.33 31.16
N GLY A 569 42.13 2.01 31.90
CA GLY A 569 42.25 3.46 31.87
C GLY A 569 42.72 4.02 30.52
N THR A 570 43.58 3.28 29.80
CA THR A 570 44.02 3.65 28.45
C THR A 570 42.87 3.49 27.44
N ILE A 571 42.16 2.36 27.48
CA ILE A 571 40.97 2.15 26.65
C ILE A 571 39.94 3.27 26.90
N GLY A 572 39.71 3.63 28.16
CA GLY A 572 38.79 4.72 28.53
C GLY A 572 39.18 6.09 27.94
N ILE A 573 40.47 6.47 28.03
CA ILE A 573 40.99 7.71 27.45
C ILE A 573 40.88 7.65 25.91
N MET A 574 41.33 6.56 25.29
CA MET A 574 41.29 6.39 23.83
C MET A 574 39.87 6.44 23.29
N SER A 575 38.92 5.67 23.83
CA SER A 575 37.53 5.72 23.38
C SER A 575 36.91 7.11 23.53
N ASN A 576 37.26 7.86 24.58
CA ASN A 576 36.77 9.23 24.74
C ASN A 576 37.38 10.18 23.69
N GLN A 577 38.69 10.08 23.44
CA GLN A 577 39.37 10.97 22.48
C GLN A 577 39.08 10.59 21.03
N ILE A 578 38.90 9.31 20.70
CA ILE A 578 38.40 8.84 19.40
C ILE A 578 36.97 9.36 19.18
N ASN A 579 36.10 9.33 20.20
CA ASN A 579 34.77 9.95 20.10
C ASN A 579 34.83 11.48 19.94
N ASN A 580 35.79 12.16 20.57
CA ASN A 580 36.01 13.60 20.36
C ASN A 580 36.55 13.91 18.95
N LEU A 581 37.44 13.08 18.41
CA LEU A 581 37.91 13.15 17.03
C LEU A 581 36.77 12.91 16.04
N ARG A 582 35.88 11.94 16.33
CA ARG A 582 34.65 11.70 15.55
C ARG A 582 33.80 12.97 15.51
N LYS A 583 33.50 13.56 16.68
CA LYS A 583 32.76 14.82 16.81
C LYS A 583 33.43 16.01 16.12
N ALA A 584 34.75 16.18 16.26
CA ALA A 584 35.49 17.24 15.58
C ALA A 584 35.49 17.05 14.05
N SER A 585 35.51 15.80 13.58
CA SER A 585 35.31 15.44 12.17
C SER A 585 33.83 15.56 11.72
N GLU A 586 32.86 15.61 12.64
CA GLU A 586 31.42 15.79 12.41
C GLU A 586 31.00 17.27 12.40
N ASP A 587 31.81 18.17 12.95
CA ASP A 587 31.51 19.61 13.07
C ASP A 587 32.00 20.50 11.91
N SER A 588 32.44 19.88 10.81
CA SER A 588 32.67 20.54 9.52
C SER A 588 31.35 20.94 8.82
N ALA A 589 30.50 21.71 9.48
CA ALA A 589 29.28 22.23 8.87
C ALA A 589 29.62 23.39 7.93
N THR A 590 29.13 23.37 6.69
CA THR A 590 29.32 24.51 5.77
C THR A 590 28.52 25.70 6.27
N LEU A 591 29.20 26.79 6.62
CA LEU A 591 28.54 28.03 7.04
C LEU A 591 27.84 28.68 5.84
N ILE A 592 26.56 29.04 6.02
CA ILE A 592 25.74 29.80 5.08
C ILE A 592 25.18 31.02 5.83
N GLU A 593 25.73 32.20 5.55
CA GLU A 593 25.40 33.46 6.26
C GLU A 593 24.13 34.14 5.71
N HIS A 594 23.05 33.37 5.61
CA HIS A 594 21.74 33.85 5.15
C HIS A 594 20.62 33.46 6.13
N SER A 595 19.42 34.00 5.90
CA SER A 595 18.24 33.70 6.70
C SER A 595 17.92 32.19 6.67
N PRO A 596 17.83 31.52 7.84
CA PRO A 596 17.50 30.09 7.91
C PRO A 596 16.18 29.77 7.22
N TYR A 597 15.14 30.55 7.49
CA TYR A 597 13.82 30.38 6.88
C TYR A 597 13.88 30.47 5.35
N CYS A 598 14.51 31.52 4.79
CA CYS A 598 14.59 31.69 3.34
C CYS A 598 15.43 30.61 2.66
N PHE A 599 16.54 30.19 3.28
CA PHE A 599 17.39 29.13 2.75
C PHE A 599 16.73 27.75 2.87
N GLY A 600 15.99 27.48 3.95
CA GLY A 600 15.17 26.27 4.10
C GLY A 600 14.18 26.13 2.95
N LYS A 601 13.41 27.18 2.65
CA LYS A 601 12.48 27.21 1.51
C LYS A 601 13.16 27.01 0.14
N ILE A 602 14.41 27.44 -0.04
CA ILE A 602 15.23 27.12 -1.22
C ILE A 602 15.59 25.62 -1.22
N LEU A 603 16.05 25.10 -0.09
CA LEU A 603 16.52 23.73 0.05
C LEU A 603 15.38 22.72 -0.18
N ASP A 604 14.18 23.00 0.35
CA ASP A 604 12.99 22.19 0.13
C ASP A 604 12.58 22.16 -1.34
N TYR A 605 12.64 23.30 -2.04
CA TYR A 605 12.44 23.32 -3.50
C TYR A 605 13.48 22.47 -4.26
N LEU A 606 14.75 22.49 -3.84
CA LEU A 606 15.78 21.62 -4.45
C LEU A 606 15.51 20.14 -4.19
N ARG A 607 14.99 19.77 -3.00
CA ARG A 607 14.55 18.40 -2.68
C ARG A 607 13.40 17.98 -3.59
N THR A 608 12.38 18.82 -3.75
CA THR A 608 11.25 18.60 -4.67
C THR A 608 11.74 18.47 -6.12
N LYS A 609 12.68 19.31 -6.57
CA LYS A 609 13.29 19.22 -7.91
C LYS A 609 14.08 17.92 -8.12
N ARG A 610 14.70 17.38 -7.07
CA ARG A 610 15.34 16.04 -7.08
C ARG A 610 14.31 14.91 -7.15
N LEU A 611 13.21 14.98 -6.41
CA LEU A 611 12.14 13.97 -6.51
C LEU A 611 11.52 13.95 -7.91
N HIS A 612 11.29 15.12 -8.50
CA HIS A 612 10.80 15.24 -9.88
C HIS A 612 11.81 14.69 -10.91
N SER A 613 13.12 14.95 -10.75
CA SER A 613 14.15 14.37 -11.64
C SER A 613 14.35 12.86 -11.48
N LEU A 614 13.86 12.27 -10.38
CA LEU A 614 13.71 10.82 -10.18
C LEU A 614 12.35 10.26 -10.67
N SER A 615 11.46 11.11 -11.19
CA SER A 615 10.08 10.78 -11.57
C SER A 615 9.22 10.20 -10.43
N LEU A 616 9.49 10.64 -9.20
CA LEU A 616 8.73 10.27 -8.00
C LEU A 616 7.57 11.23 -7.68
N ILE A 617 7.54 12.41 -8.32
CA ILE A 617 6.44 13.37 -8.30
C ILE A 617 6.29 14.01 -9.69
N ASP A 618 5.08 14.43 -10.06
CA ASP A 618 4.79 14.98 -11.39
C ASP A 618 5.09 16.48 -11.53
N GLU A 619 5.05 17.26 -10.44
CA GLU A 619 5.20 18.72 -10.48
C GLU A 619 6.14 19.26 -9.39
N VAL A 620 6.92 20.30 -9.72
CA VAL A 620 7.71 21.08 -8.77
C VAL A 620 7.00 22.38 -8.45
N ARG A 621 6.38 22.47 -7.27
CA ARG A 621 5.70 23.69 -6.80
C ARG A 621 6.71 24.77 -6.38
N CYS A 622 6.37 26.04 -6.64
CA CYS A 622 7.15 27.17 -6.17
C CYS A 622 7.11 27.28 -4.63
N PRO A 623 8.18 27.76 -3.98
CA PRO A 623 8.19 27.99 -2.54
C PRO A 623 7.07 28.92 -2.06
N VAL A 624 6.24 28.43 -1.13
CA VAL A 624 5.29 29.26 -0.39
C VAL A 624 6.04 29.96 0.75
N VAL A 625 5.98 31.30 0.75
CA VAL A 625 6.78 32.20 1.59
C VAL A 625 5.87 33.28 2.17
N ASP A 626 5.97 33.50 3.48
CA ASP A 626 5.19 34.50 4.22
C ASP A 626 5.40 35.90 3.62
N ASP A 627 4.34 36.71 3.56
CA ASP A 627 4.40 38.07 3.02
C ASP A 627 5.51 38.92 3.66
N SER A 628 5.76 38.74 4.97
CA SER A 628 6.83 39.43 5.70
C SER A 628 8.25 39.05 5.27
N GLN A 629 8.43 37.90 4.61
CA GLN A 629 9.73 37.37 4.19
C GLN A 629 9.95 37.44 2.67
N LYS A 630 8.94 37.75 1.85
CA LYS A 630 9.03 37.73 0.37
C LYS A 630 10.22 38.52 -0.20
N GLU A 631 10.40 39.78 0.21
CA GLU A 631 11.52 40.62 -0.28
C GLU A 631 12.90 40.07 0.15
N ARG A 632 12.98 39.46 1.34
CA ARG A 632 14.20 38.81 1.83
C ARG A 632 14.48 37.52 1.05
N PHE A 633 13.45 36.72 0.80
CA PHE A 633 13.52 35.49 0.04
C PHE A 633 14.00 35.75 -1.38
N GLU A 634 13.42 36.72 -2.09
CA GLU A 634 13.86 37.11 -3.44
C GLU A 634 15.36 37.47 -3.47
N LYS A 635 15.86 38.24 -2.50
CA LYS A 635 17.29 38.59 -2.42
C LYS A 635 18.18 37.36 -2.23
N VAL A 636 17.77 36.40 -1.39
CA VAL A 636 18.53 35.15 -1.16
C VAL A 636 18.47 34.24 -2.40
N VAL A 637 17.33 34.12 -3.06
CA VAL A 637 17.19 33.36 -4.32
C VAL A 637 18.07 33.96 -5.41
N ARG A 638 18.00 35.27 -5.66
CA ARG A 638 18.82 35.94 -6.68
C ARG A 638 20.32 35.87 -6.42
N TYR A 639 20.73 35.72 -5.15
CA TYR A 639 22.13 35.49 -4.78
C TYR A 639 22.60 34.07 -5.18
N PHE A 640 21.83 33.04 -4.84
CA PHE A 640 22.22 31.65 -5.14
C PHE A 640 21.95 31.22 -6.60
N PHE A 641 20.98 31.82 -7.27
CA PHE A 641 20.52 31.44 -8.61
C PHE A 641 20.52 32.65 -9.56
N PRO A 642 21.70 33.10 -10.03
CA PRO A 642 21.80 34.29 -10.87
C PRO A 642 21.09 34.10 -12.23
N GLY A 643 20.48 35.17 -12.74
CA GLY A 643 19.79 35.17 -14.03
C GLY A 643 18.40 34.53 -13.99
N SER A 644 18.01 33.86 -15.07
CA SER A 644 16.64 33.34 -15.26
C SER A 644 16.27 32.15 -14.35
N GLN A 645 17.24 31.57 -13.63
CA GLN A 645 17.00 30.51 -12.65
C GLN A 645 16.30 31.05 -11.39
N ALA A 646 16.60 32.28 -10.97
CA ALA A 646 15.82 32.93 -9.92
C ALA A 646 14.36 33.13 -10.35
N ASP A 647 14.13 33.54 -11.59
CA ASP A 647 12.77 33.75 -12.11
C ASP A 647 11.97 32.42 -12.13
N GLU A 648 12.61 31.26 -12.41
CA GLU A 648 11.98 29.93 -12.31
C GLU A 648 11.51 29.62 -10.87
N ILE A 649 12.32 29.93 -9.86
CA ILE A 649 12.02 29.68 -8.44
C ILE A 649 10.96 30.67 -7.90
N LEU A 650 10.94 31.91 -8.41
CA LEU A 650 10.08 32.99 -7.92
C LEU A 650 8.71 33.07 -8.64
N ASP A 651 8.67 32.82 -9.96
CA ASP A 651 7.49 32.94 -10.81
C ASP A 651 6.97 31.58 -11.36
N GLY A 652 7.71 30.48 -11.16
CA GLY A 652 7.43 29.17 -11.77
C GLY A 652 7.79 29.07 -13.25
N GLU A 653 7.59 27.90 -13.86
CA GLU A 653 7.80 27.68 -15.30
C GLU A 653 6.76 28.42 -16.19
N SER A 654 6.82 29.75 -16.24
CA SER A 654 5.97 30.56 -17.14
C SER A 654 6.60 31.87 -17.66
N SER A 655 7.92 32.06 -17.50
CA SER A 655 8.60 33.30 -17.90
C SER A 655 8.64 33.56 -19.42
N SER A 656 8.46 32.52 -20.24
CA SER A 656 8.32 32.64 -21.70
C SER A 656 7.09 33.44 -22.13
N SER A 657 5.99 33.37 -21.37
CA SER A 657 4.73 34.08 -21.61
C SER A 657 4.78 35.54 -21.16
N LYS A 658 5.47 35.85 -20.05
CA LYS A 658 5.60 37.23 -19.53
C LYS A 658 6.55 38.09 -20.38
N LYS A 659 7.63 37.53 -20.94
CA LYS A 659 8.59 38.30 -21.76
C LYS A 659 8.00 38.87 -23.05
N ARG A 660 6.95 38.26 -23.63
CA ARG A 660 6.25 38.83 -24.80
C ARG A 660 5.49 40.13 -24.50
N LYS A 661 4.93 40.30 -23.29
CA LYS A 661 4.17 41.51 -22.94
C LYS A 661 5.01 42.75 -22.65
N ARG A 662 6.30 42.61 -22.31
CA ARG A 662 7.23 43.74 -22.12
C ARG A 662 7.97 44.19 -23.40
N GLY A 663 7.65 43.59 -24.55
CA GLY A 663 8.19 43.97 -25.86
C GLY A 663 7.21 44.74 -26.74
N GLU A 664 5.99 45.02 -26.25
CA GLU A 664 4.90 45.69 -26.98
C GLU A 664 4.30 46.90 -26.22
N GLU A 665 5.04 47.45 -25.23
CA GLU A 665 4.79 48.76 -24.61
C GLU A 665 5.90 49.77 -24.94
#